data_AF-A0A9C9SLN1-F1
#
_entry.id   AF-A0A9C9SLN1-F1
#
_cell.length_a   1.000
_cell.length_b   1.000
_cell.length_c   1.000
_cell.angle_alpha   90.00
_cell.angle_beta   90.00
_cell.angle_gamma   90.00
#
_symmetry.space_group_name_H-M   'P 1'
#
loop_
_entity.id
_entity.type
_entity.pdbx_description
1 polymer ?
#
loop_
_entity_poly.entity_id
_entity_poly.type
_entity_poly.pdbx_seq_one_letter_code
_entity_poly.pdbx_strand_id
1 'polypeptide(L)'
;MKRVISYFILFFLMFSSMYGFKSIHQIQDSIYENKPFPTPYYPYKITSLNRNRTPKVEKNIVGFSPYWVDNTYLHYDLLTTIALFSVDVNSDGTINNSHNFPDHWSYVIQKAHENGVKVVLTATNFSSSSISSVVGNSTYQNNCINGLLNLVQSAGIDGVNIDFEGVPSGSKDSLSSFMTRLTNTFHSNIPGSEVTICGPAVDWSGAFDYDVLCSNTDGIFVMAYDYYYGGSSYTGPVSLLKSGTIFGTYSVEWTINDYLNYSGGQNDKIIIGLPYYGYDWPASSAAAHSSTTGSGSAVIYTSAHDNALNYGRLWEASVSNPWYTYGSYHQCWYDDKQSLHYKYNDINANNLLGTGMWALGYDGDKKELWTELRESFGIPYSQLVNGDMELIGKDTMQCPSDTVTHVSGWLEGDYADNHVASDFVHSGNYSLKQVINNWGEAGVKKSFLYEDININPGVEYIFTAYGRKYDGSGNIMYIEAETFDSLHQSISTYISDSLVSDSNAFLPLSLSFLADGESKFARFKLVIKGDTSWDRWDDVSIISSDSITSFDTLFVVNVNDSTVRIYDNPGGTVIDSAIAGTKLMCNSYTSDNWYRVFLPGGTFTDGYGWIYGGDGIADSHLSGSQSTNYVMCKTGGLNIRKGPGTSYDVITYMTNGQYFAFIDSSGYWYHIYIPTINGETEGWASNNGNSYLNFISGGPKMPYGAYLDSMDYPSVMFVGDSAEVNMIFKNIGNTSFDSSTILTISKPRYAKGNFYDSSWIDTSNIVCCTNNALPGQFVKLNFLIRGNG
;
A
#
# COMPACT_ATOMS: atom_id res chain seq x y z
N MET A 1 22.31 -62.60 -27.64
CA MET A 1 22.92 -61.51 -28.45
C MET A 1 22.01 -60.31 -28.77
N LYS A 2 20.68 -60.37 -28.59
CA LYS A 2 19.78 -59.22 -28.84
C LYS A 2 19.39 -58.36 -27.62
N ARG A 3 19.90 -58.65 -26.42
CA ARG A 3 19.62 -57.87 -25.19
C ARG A 3 20.76 -56.99 -24.69
N VAL A 4 21.93 -57.03 -25.33
CA VAL A 4 23.11 -56.22 -24.95
C VAL A 4 23.25 -54.96 -25.81
N ILE A 5 22.59 -54.91 -26.98
CA ILE A 5 22.70 -53.78 -27.92
C ILE A 5 21.75 -52.62 -27.55
N SER A 6 20.63 -52.88 -26.86
CA SER A 6 19.67 -51.83 -26.46
C SER A 6 20.14 -50.95 -25.30
N TYR A 7 21.01 -51.47 -24.41
CA TYR A 7 21.60 -50.66 -23.34
C TYR A 7 22.74 -49.79 -23.85
N PHE A 8 23.52 -50.25 -24.83
CA PHE A 8 24.58 -49.44 -25.43
C PHE A 8 24.03 -48.27 -26.25
N ILE A 9 22.88 -48.40 -26.91
CA ILE A 9 22.28 -47.32 -27.71
C ILE A 9 21.60 -46.25 -26.84
N LEU A 10 20.99 -46.62 -25.70
CA LEU A 10 20.48 -45.63 -24.73
C LEU A 10 21.62 -44.92 -23.97
N PHE A 11 22.70 -45.64 -23.66
CA PHE A 11 23.88 -45.07 -23.00
C PHE A 11 24.66 -44.12 -23.93
N PHE A 12 24.67 -44.37 -25.25
CA PHE A 12 25.33 -43.50 -26.22
C PHE A 12 24.51 -42.27 -26.63
N LEU A 13 23.18 -42.34 -26.55
CA LEU A 13 22.29 -41.19 -26.82
C LEU A 13 22.19 -40.20 -25.64
N MET A 14 22.44 -40.63 -24.40
CA MET A 14 22.58 -39.71 -23.26
C MET A 14 23.99 -39.10 -23.15
N PHE A 15 25.02 -39.77 -23.68
CA PHE A 15 26.39 -39.23 -23.67
C PHE A 15 26.69 -38.25 -24.81
N SER A 16 25.93 -38.27 -25.90
CA SER A 16 26.19 -37.40 -27.06
C SER A 16 25.59 -35.99 -26.96
N SER A 17 24.72 -35.71 -25.97
CA SER A 17 24.17 -34.37 -25.72
C SER A 17 24.96 -33.54 -24.70
N MET A 18 25.87 -34.15 -23.93
CA MET A 18 26.60 -33.45 -22.86
C MET A 18 27.76 -32.57 -23.37
N TYR A 19 28.16 -32.68 -24.65
CA TYR A 19 29.26 -31.87 -25.21
C TYR A 19 28.85 -30.49 -25.76
N GLY A 20 27.58 -30.07 -25.58
CA GLY A 20 27.07 -28.82 -26.19
C GLY A 20 26.12 -27.98 -25.35
N PHE A 21 25.77 -28.37 -24.12
CA PHE A 21 24.97 -27.51 -23.24
C PHE A 21 25.82 -26.32 -22.77
N LYS A 22 25.27 -25.12 -22.89
CA LYS A 22 25.80 -23.90 -22.29
C LYS A 22 24.70 -23.33 -21.40
N SER A 23 25.05 -22.95 -20.18
CA SER A 23 24.12 -22.31 -19.26
C SER A 23 23.73 -20.92 -19.76
N ILE A 24 22.62 -20.38 -19.24
CA ILE A 24 22.23 -19.00 -19.53
C ILE A 24 23.33 -18.00 -19.13
N HIS A 25 24.06 -18.25 -18.04
CA HIS A 25 25.17 -17.40 -17.59
C HIS A 25 26.27 -17.35 -18.66
N GLN A 26 26.75 -18.51 -19.13
CA GLN A 26 27.77 -18.59 -20.17
C GLN A 26 27.29 -17.98 -21.50
N ILE A 27 26.04 -18.23 -21.88
CA ILE A 27 25.46 -17.72 -23.13
C ILE A 27 25.42 -16.19 -23.10
N GLN A 28 24.89 -15.60 -22.02
CA GLN A 28 24.73 -14.15 -21.92
C GLN A 28 26.07 -13.47 -21.74
N ASP A 29 26.97 -14.01 -20.91
CA ASP A 29 28.33 -13.50 -20.77
C ASP A 29 29.05 -13.45 -22.12
N SER A 30 29.03 -14.53 -22.89
CA SER A 30 29.61 -14.56 -24.26
C SER A 30 28.99 -13.54 -25.22
N ILE A 31 27.72 -13.16 -25.02
CA ILE A 31 27.03 -12.16 -25.84
C ILE A 31 27.46 -10.73 -25.47
N TYR A 32 27.83 -10.48 -24.22
CA TYR A 32 28.09 -9.16 -23.68
C TYR A 32 29.57 -8.84 -23.41
N GLU A 33 30.45 -9.83 -23.35
CA GLU A 33 31.89 -9.68 -23.04
C GLU A 33 32.59 -8.57 -23.85
N ASN A 34 32.18 -8.41 -25.11
CA ASN A 34 32.77 -7.45 -26.06
C ASN A 34 31.90 -6.22 -26.35
N LYS A 35 30.80 -6.02 -25.59
CA LYS A 35 29.91 -4.88 -25.75
C LYS A 35 30.31 -3.76 -24.79
N PRO A 36 30.09 -2.48 -25.17
CA PRO A 36 30.32 -1.38 -24.24
C PRO A 36 29.39 -1.51 -23.04
N PHE A 37 29.91 -1.19 -21.85
CA PHE A 37 29.11 -1.09 -20.64
C PHE A 37 27.98 -0.07 -20.85
N PRO A 38 26.79 -0.29 -20.25
CA PRO A 38 25.68 0.65 -20.35
C PRO A 38 26.06 2.00 -19.70
N THR A 39 26.30 3.00 -20.58
CA THR A 39 26.60 4.43 -20.31
C THR A 39 27.88 4.77 -19.48
N PRO A 40 28.52 5.93 -19.74
CA PRO A 40 29.72 6.34 -19.01
C PRO A 40 29.35 6.79 -17.59
N TYR A 41 29.59 5.91 -16.63
CA TYR A 41 29.32 6.12 -15.22
C TYR A 41 30.42 6.95 -14.55
N TYR A 42 30.06 7.88 -13.67
CA TYR A 42 31.00 8.58 -12.80
C TYR A 42 31.27 7.72 -11.56
N PRO A 43 32.51 7.36 -11.21
CA PRO A 43 32.77 6.48 -10.07
C PRO A 43 32.20 7.07 -8.77
N TYR A 44 31.39 6.27 -8.07
CA TYR A 44 30.84 6.65 -6.77
C TYR A 44 31.79 6.22 -5.66
N LYS A 45 31.80 6.97 -4.56
CA LYS A 45 32.64 6.63 -3.41
C LYS A 45 31.96 5.50 -2.63
N ILE A 46 32.48 4.29 -2.79
CA ILE A 46 32.04 3.12 -2.03
C ILE A 46 32.27 3.38 -0.52
N THR A 47 31.21 3.18 0.27
CA THR A 47 31.23 3.25 1.73
C THR A 47 31.11 1.86 2.33
N SER A 48 31.51 1.67 3.58
CA SER A 48 31.32 0.40 4.29
C SER A 48 29.85 0.03 4.46
N LEU A 49 29.55 -1.27 4.49
CA LEU A 49 28.23 -1.81 4.83
C LEU A 49 27.65 -1.17 6.10
N ASN A 50 26.44 -0.61 5.99
CA ASN A 50 25.71 -0.05 7.12
C ASN A 50 25.05 -1.17 7.93
N ARG A 51 25.78 -1.68 8.92
CA ARG A 51 25.33 -2.78 9.79
C ARG A 51 24.16 -2.41 10.73
N ASN A 52 23.80 -1.13 10.82
CA ASN A 52 22.63 -0.70 11.58
C ASN A 52 21.33 -0.78 10.75
N ARG A 53 21.45 -1.13 9.46
CA ARG A 53 20.31 -1.39 8.60
C ARG A 53 20.28 -2.87 8.27
N THR A 54 19.08 -3.41 8.19
CA THR A 54 18.87 -4.80 7.81
C THR A 54 17.73 -4.85 6.80
N PRO A 55 17.86 -5.65 5.73
CA PRO A 55 16.79 -5.98 4.81
C PRO A 55 15.55 -6.47 5.55
N LYS A 56 14.38 -6.23 4.99
CA LYS A 56 13.07 -6.36 5.67
C LYS A 56 12.33 -7.61 5.21
N VAL A 57 13.10 -8.68 5.13
CA VAL A 57 12.70 -10.00 4.67
C VAL A 57 13.14 -11.06 5.67
N GLU A 58 12.34 -12.12 5.84
CA GLU A 58 12.62 -13.23 6.77
C GLU A 58 13.63 -14.24 6.21
N LYS A 59 13.95 -14.14 4.91
CA LYS A 59 14.78 -15.09 4.16
C LYS A 59 15.94 -14.39 3.45
N ASN A 60 16.95 -15.16 3.07
CA ASN A 60 18.05 -14.67 2.24
C ASN A 60 17.55 -14.46 0.80
N ILE A 61 17.52 -13.23 0.31
CA ILE A 61 17.10 -12.86 -1.04
C ILE A 61 18.31 -12.37 -1.85
N VAL A 62 18.81 -13.24 -2.73
CA VAL A 62 20.08 -13.03 -3.45
C VAL A 62 19.86 -12.68 -4.91
N GLY A 63 20.16 -11.43 -5.31
CA GLY A 63 20.03 -10.97 -6.69
C GLY A 63 21.36 -10.90 -7.44
N PHE A 64 21.43 -11.55 -8.60
CA PHE A 64 22.61 -11.44 -9.48
C PHE A 64 22.52 -10.16 -10.32
N SER A 65 23.57 -9.34 -10.32
CA SER A 65 23.69 -8.06 -11.04
C SER A 65 24.75 -8.16 -12.13
N PRO A 66 24.38 -8.50 -13.39
CA PRO A 66 25.33 -8.63 -14.48
C PRO A 66 25.94 -7.30 -14.94
N TYR A 67 27.18 -7.30 -15.42
CA TYR A 67 27.88 -6.09 -15.91
C TYR A 67 27.28 -5.48 -17.18
N TRP A 68 26.32 -6.15 -17.80
CA TRP A 68 25.62 -5.66 -18.98
C TRP A 68 24.26 -5.03 -18.66
N VAL A 69 23.84 -5.04 -17.39
CA VAL A 69 22.57 -4.47 -16.94
C VAL A 69 22.81 -3.20 -16.14
N ASP A 70 22.05 -2.15 -16.46
CA ASP A 70 22.07 -0.90 -15.70
C ASP A 70 21.04 -0.95 -14.57
N ASN A 71 21.48 -1.34 -13.37
CA ASN A 71 20.63 -1.49 -12.20
C ASN A 71 20.43 -0.16 -11.45
N THR A 72 19.71 0.77 -12.07
CA THR A 72 19.35 2.07 -11.46
C THR A 72 18.18 2.01 -10.49
N TYR A 73 17.31 1.00 -10.63
CA TYR A 73 16.13 0.79 -9.80
C TYR A 73 16.17 -0.60 -9.15
N LEU A 74 16.53 -0.65 -7.87
CA LEU A 74 16.52 -1.88 -7.07
C LEU A 74 15.79 -1.63 -5.75
N HIS A 75 15.00 -2.62 -5.31
CA HIS A 75 14.35 -2.63 -4.00
C HIS A 75 15.30 -3.22 -2.95
N TYR A 76 16.24 -2.39 -2.48
CA TYR A 76 17.24 -2.79 -1.47
C TYR A 76 16.62 -3.23 -0.13
N ASP A 77 15.39 -2.82 0.18
CA ASP A 77 14.62 -3.29 1.34
C ASP A 77 14.29 -4.79 1.26
N LEU A 78 14.23 -5.34 0.04
CA LEU A 78 13.87 -6.74 -0.23
C LEU A 78 15.07 -7.63 -0.54
N LEU A 79 16.28 -7.06 -0.64
CA LEU A 79 17.50 -7.79 -1.00
C LEU A 79 18.40 -7.94 0.22
N THR A 80 18.95 -9.12 0.42
CA THR A 80 19.96 -9.35 1.47
C THR A 80 21.38 -9.36 0.94
N THR A 81 21.55 -9.89 -0.27
CA THR A 81 22.84 -9.98 -0.95
C THR A 81 22.69 -9.65 -2.43
N ILE A 82 23.58 -8.82 -2.97
CA ILE A 82 23.75 -8.62 -4.41
C ILE A 82 25.04 -9.31 -4.86
N ALA A 83 24.92 -10.22 -5.81
CA ALA A 83 26.04 -10.92 -6.42
C ALA A 83 26.43 -10.24 -7.74
N LEU A 84 27.58 -9.55 -7.77
CA LEU A 84 28.07 -8.84 -8.95
C LEU A 84 28.61 -9.85 -9.97
N PHE A 85 27.97 -9.95 -11.12
CA PHE A 85 28.31 -10.93 -12.15
C PHE A 85 29.05 -10.22 -13.31
N SER A 86 30.35 -10.40 -13.50
CA SER A 86 31.27 -11.31 -12.80
C SER A 86 32.73 -10.89 -13.02
N VAL A 87 33.68 -11.72 -12.55
CA VAL A 87 35.08 -11.73 -12.97
C VAL A 87 35.50 -13.12 -13.46
N ASP A 88 36.34 -13.16 -14.48
CA ASP A 88 36.73 -14.42 -15.13
C ASP A 88 37.96 -15.07 -14.51
N VAL A 89 37.87 -16.35 -14.17
CA VAL A 89 38.98 -17.15 -13.63
C VAL A 89 39.66 -17.96 -14.74
N ASN A 90 40.97 -17.78 -14.91
CA ASN A 90 41.80 -18.57 -15.82
C ASN A 90 42.12 -19.96 -15.27
N SER A 91 42.62 -20.85 -16.13
CA SER A 91 43.01 -22.22 -15.78
C SER A 91 44.19 -22.31 -14.79
N ASP A 92 44.95 -21.23 -14.61
CA ASP A 92 46.04 -21.09 -13.63
C ASP A 92 45.59 -20.36 -12.34
N GLY A 93 44.29 -20.08 -12.22
CA GLY A 93 43.67 -19.40 -11.09
C GLY A 93 43.83 -17.89 -11.09
N THR A 94 44.45 -17.28 -12.09
CA THR A 94 44.51 -15.81 -12.18
C THR A 94 43.17 -15.23 -12.64
N ILE A 95 42.89 -13.97 -12.28
CA ILE A 95 41.71 -13.25 -12.77
C ILE A 95 42.06 -12.57 -14.10
N ASN A 96 41.32 -12.90 -15.16
CA ASN A 96 41.57 -12.43 -16.52
C ASN A 96 40.93 -11.06 -16.80
N ASN A 97 39.60 -11.02 -16.66
CA ASN A 97 38.76 -9.88 -16.95
C ASN A 97 37.95 -9.55 -15.70
N SER A 98 38.08 -8.33 -15.22
CA SER A 98 37.31 -7.85 -14.07
C SER A 98 36.04 -7.10 -14.48
N HIS A 99 35.77 -6.95 -15.78
CA HIS A 99 34.64 -6.19 -16.32
C HIS A 99 34.50 -4.80 -15.70
N ASN A 100 35.64 -4.11 -15.55
CA ASN A 100 35.74 -2.79 -14.93
C ASN A 100 35.28 -2.74 -13.45
N PHE A 101 35.36 -3.86 -12.74
CA PHE A 101 35.20 -3.90 -11.28
C PHE A 101 36.30 -3.09 -10.57
N PRO A 102 35.96 -2.33 -9.50
CA PRO A 102 34.62 -2.13 -8.94
C PRO A 102 33.87 -0.94 -9.55
N ASP A 103 34.52 -0.14 -10.39
CA ASP A 103 34.01 1.15 -10.86
C ASP A 103 32.65 1.03 -11.54
N HIS A 104 32.46 0.00 -12.37
CA HIS A 104 31.19 -0.26 -13.05
C HIS A 104 30.01 -0.45 -12.08
N TRP A 105 30.25 -1.09 -10.93
CA TRP A 105 29.22 -1.35 -9.93
C TRP A 105 29.26 -0.38 -8.74
N SER A 106 30.10 0.65 -8.77
CA SER A 106 30.28 1.52 -7.60
C SER A 106 28.98 2.20 -7.14
N TYR A 107 28.01 2.45 -8.03
CA TYR A 107 26.64 2.85 -7.66
C TYR A 107 25.96 1.83 -6.76
N VAL A 108 25.85 0.60 -7.29
CA VAL A 108 25.08 -0.50 -6.73
C VAL A 108 25.71 -0.91 -5.41
N ILE A 109 27.05 -0.96 -5.37
CA ILE A 109 27.81 -1.23 -4.15
C ILE A 109 27.48 -0.18 -3.08
N GLN A 110 27.58 1.11 -3.40
CA GLN A 110 27.30 2.16 -2.43
C GLN A 110 25.85 2.09 -1.94
N LYS A 111 24.87 1.92 -2.85
CA LYS A 111 23.45 1.89 -2.49
C LYS A 111 23.05 0.65 -1.71
N ALA A 112 23.63 -0.50 -2.02
CA ALA A 112 23.46 -1.73 -1.25
C ALA A 112 23.97 -1.53 0.18
N HIS A 113 25.22 -1.08 0.33
CA HIS A 113 25.83 -0.84 1.64
C HIS A 113 25.08 0.21 2.45
N GLU A 114 24.60 1.30 1.83
CA GLU A 114 23.77 2.33 2.46
C GLU A 114 22.48 1.75 3.08
N ASN A 115 21.97 0.63 2.56
CA ASN A 115 20.75 -0.03 3.00
C ASN A 115 20.98 -1.33 3.79
N GLY A 116 22.23 -1.65 4.13
CA GLY A 116 22.56 -2.86 4.88
C GLY A 116 22.50 -4.16 4.05
N VAL A 117 22.49 -4.03 2.72
CA VAL A 117 22.54 -5.15 1.78
C VAL A 117 24.00 -5.51 1.53
N LYS A 118 24.36 -6.79 1.67
CA LYS A 118 25.71 -7.26 1.39
C LYS A 118 25.97 -7.28 -0.11
N VAL A 119 27.24 -7.12 -0.49
CA VAL A 119 27.67 -7.26 -1.88
C VAL A 119 28.78 -8.29 -2.00
N VAL A 120 28.61 -9.26 -2.89
CA VAL A 120 29.61 -10.30 -3.16
C VAL A 120 30.04 -10.26 -4.62
N LEU A 121 31.31 -10.60 -4.89
CA LEU A 121 31.83 -10.71 -6.25
C LEU A 121 31.63 -12.13 -6.78
N THR A 122 31.02 -12.29 -7.96
CA THR A 122 30.89 -13.61 -8.58
C THR A 122 32.11 -13.91 -9.45
N ALA A 123 32.77 -15.05 -9.20
CA ALA A 123 33.89 -15.54 -9.99
C ALA A 123 33.43 -16.67 -10.92
N THR A 124 33.60 -16.50 -12.23
CA THR A 124 33.07 -17.39 -13.27
C THR A 124 34.15 -18.26 -13.90
N ASN A 125 33.78 -19.51 -14.22
CA ASN A 125 34.54 -20.36 -15.14
C ASN A 125 33.60 -21.39 -15.79
N PHE A 126 33.61 -21.46 -17.13
CA PHE A 126 32.72 -22.32 -17.92
C PHE A 126 33.45 -23.43 -18.69
N SER A 127 34.70 -23.75 -18.31
CA SER A 127 35.52 -24.77 -18.97
C SER A 127 35.89 -25.89 -18.00
N SER A 128 35.39 -27.10 -18.25
CA SER A 128 35.64 -28.27 -17.38
C SER A 128 37.13 -28.55 -17.13
N SER A 129 37.99 -28.36 -18.15
CA SER A 129 39.44 -28.55 -17.99
C SER A 129 40.08 -27.42 -17.20
N SER A 130 39.62 -26.18 -17.40
CA SER A 130 40.07 -25.01 -16.63
C SER A 130 39.68 -25.15 -15.16
N ILE A 131 38.42 -25.47 -14.87
CA ILE A 131 37.91 -25.69 -13.52
C ILE A 131 38.73 -26.79 -12.83
N SER A 132 38.89 -27.96 -13.46
CA SER A 132 39.68 -29.07 -12.92
C SER A 132 41.13 -28.67 -12.61
N SER A 133 41.74 -27.82 -13.45
CA SER A 133 43.07 -27.26 -13.21
C SER A 133 43.11 -26.36 -11.97
N VAL A 134 42.18 -25.41 -11.87
CA VAL A 134 42.12 -24.46 -10.75
C VAL A 134 41.86 -25.18 -9.43
N VAL A 135 40.84 -26.05 -9.37
CA VAL A 135 40.49 -26.75 -8.13
C VAL A 135 41.43 -27.91 -7.83
N GLY A 136 42.17 -28.44 -8.80
CA GLY A 136 43.07 -29.57 -8.60
C GLY A 136 44.51 -29.20 -8.20
N ASN A 137 44.90 -27.93 -8.31
CA ASN A 137 46.29 -27.50 -8.09
C ASN A 137 46.39 -26.44 -6.99
N SER A 138 47.16 -26.73 -5.92
CA SER A 138 47.29 -25.83 -4.77
C SER A 138 47.83 -24.44 -5.09
N THR A 139 48.70 -24.30 -6.10
CA THR A 139 49.22 -23.01 -6.56
C THR A 139 48.12 -22.21 -7.26
N TYR A 140 47.34 -22.85 -8.12
CA TYR A 140 46.25 -22.19 -8.83
C TYR A 140 45.08 -21.85 -7.91
N GLN A 141 44.78 -22.71 -6.94
CA GLN A 141 43.87 -22.37 -5.84
C GLN A 141 44.35 -21.12 -5.09
N ASN A 142 45.65 -21.02 -4.76
CA ASN A 142 46.20 -19.83 -4.08
C ASN A 142 46.10 -18.57 -4.94
N ASN A 143 46.39 -18.67 -6.24
CA ASN A 143 46.24 -17.55 -7.17
C ASN A 143 44.80 -17.04 -7.19
N CYS A 144 43.84 -17.96 -7.29
CA CYS A 144 42.41 -17.64 -7.34
C CYS A 144 41.93 -17.02 -6.02
N ILE A 145 42.16 -17.70 -4.89
CA ILE A 145 41.73 -17.24 -3.57
C ILE A 145 42.33 -15.87 -3.25
N ASN A 146 43.64 -15.67 -3.46
CA ASN A 146 44.28 -14.38 -3.16
C ASN A 146 43.86 -13.28 -4.14
N GLY A 147 43.67 -13.60 -5.42
CA GLY A 147 43.18 -12.65 -6.42
C GLY A 147 41.80 -12.11 -6.06
N LEU A 148 40.87 -13.01 -5.73
CA LEU A 148 39.51 -12.66 -5.30
C LEU A 148 39.53 -11.89 -3.98
N LEU A 149 40.29 -12.35 -2.98
CA LEU A 149 40.42 -11.67 -1.69
C LEU A 149 40.92 -10.23 -1.86
N ASN A 150 41.93 -10.02 -2.71
CA ASN A 150 42.47 -8.68 -2.98
C ASN A 150 41.45 -7.76 -3.64
N LEU A 151 40.69 -8.25 -4.62
CA LEU A 151 39.62 -7.46 -5.28
C LEU A 151 38.52 -7.07 -4.28
N VAL A 152 38.06 -8.03 -3.49
CA VAL A 152 37.00 -7.86 -2.49
C VAL A 152 37.44 -6.86 -1.41
N GLN A 153 38.65 -7.02 -0.85
CA GLN A 153 39.19 -6.09 0.15
C GLN A 153 39.42 -4.69 -0.41
N SER A 154 39.90 -4.57 -1.65
CA SER A 154 40.17 -3.27 -2.28
C SER A 154 38.89 -2.49 -2.56
N ALA A 155 37.82 -3.18 -2.93
CA ALA A 155 36.50 -2.57 -3.14
C ALA A 155 35.71 -2.38 -1.83
N GLY A 156 36.12 -3.05 -0.75
CA GLY A 156 35.43 -2.99 0.54
C GLY A 156 34.05 -3.65 0.53
N ILE A 157 33.89 -4.71 -0.28
CA ILE A 157 32.65 -5.51 -0.39
C ILE A 157 32.73 -6.77 0.47
N ASP A 158 31.60 -7.45 0.63
CA ASP A 158 31.33 -8.37 1.73
C ASP A 158 31.57 -9.85 1.43
N GLY A 159 32.13 -10.21 0.29
CA GLY A 159 32.44 -11.63 0.02
C GLY A 159 32.53 -12.02 -1.43
N VAL A 160 32.32 -13.32 -1.69
CA VAL A 160 32.50 -13.94 -3.00
C VAL A 160 31.48 -15.04 -3.26
N ASN A 161 31.00 -15.13 -4.50
CA ASN A 161 30.23 -16.26 -4.99
C ASN A 161 31.04 -17.00 -6.08
N ILE A 162 31.11 -18.32 -6.03
CA ILE A 162 31.77 -19.13 -7.08
C ILE A 162 30.73 -19.68 -8.04
N ASP A 163 30.86 -19.35 -9.32
CA ASP A 163 30.00 -19.87 -10.39
C ASP A 163 30.83 -20.65 -11.42
N PHE A 164 31.18 -21.87 -11.05
CA PHE A 164 31.93 -22.79 -11.91
C PHE A 164 30.97 -23.82 -12.50
N GLU A 165 30.71 -23.71 -13.81
CA GLU A 165 29.74 -24.56 -14.48
C GLU A 165 30.39 -25.58 -15.42
N GLY A 166 29.84 -26.80 -15.45
CA GLY A 166 30.43 -27.92 -16.15
C GLY A 166 31.57 -28.59 -15.38
N VAL A 167 31.50 -28.59 -14.04
CA VAL A 167 32.48 -29.26 -13.17
C VAL A 167 32.50 -30.77 -13.49
N PRO A 168 33.66 -31.36 -13.85
CA PRO A 168 33.73 -32.78 -14.15
C PRO A 168 33.66 -33.62 -12.87
N SER A 169 33.08 -34.82 -12.98
CA SER A 169 32.87 -35.74 -11.85
C SER A 169 34.14 -36.02 -11.03
N GLY A 170 35.29 -36.12 -11.68
CA GLY A 170 36.59 -36.33 -11.02
C GLY A 170 37.10 -35.16 -10.19
N SER A 171 36.43 -34.00 -10.20
CA SER A 171 36.80 -32.82 -9.41
C SER A 171 36.01 -32.67 -8.11
N LYS A 172 35.16 -33.65 -7.74
CA LYS A 172 34.30 -33.59 -6.55
C LYS A 172 35.02 -33.20 -5.25
N ASP A 173 36.04 -33.97 -4.87
CA ASP A 173 36.80 -33.74 -3.62
C ASP A 173 37.62 -32.44 -3.69
N SER A 174 38.17 -32.16 -4.88
CA SER A 174 38.98 -30.98 -5.15
C SER A 174 38.18 -29.68 -5.08
N LEU A 175 36.95 -29.67 -5.62
CA LEU A 175 36.01 -28.55 -5.52
C LEU A 175 35.64 -28.30 -4.06
N SER A 176 35.26 -29.35 -3.34
CA SER A 176 34.90 -29.26 -1.92
C SER A 176 36.05 -28.73 -1.06
N SER A 177 37.28 -29.21 -1.31
CA SER A 177 38.49 -28.73 -0.64
C SER A 177 38.80 -27.27 -1.00
N PHE A 178 38.65 -26.90 -2.28
CA PHE A 178 38.83 -25.52 -2.74
C PHE A 178 37.85 -24.56 -2.04
N MET A 179 36.55 -24.90 -2.01
CA MET A 179 35.53 -24.09 -1.34
C MET A 179 35.80 -23.97 0.17
N THR A 180 36.16 -25.08 0.83
CA THR A 180 36.54 -25.05 2.26
C THR A 180 37.71 -24.10 2.53
N ARG A 181 38.73 -24.10 1.66
CA ARG A 181 39.89 -23.20 1.78
C ARG A 181 39.51 -21.74 1.49
N LEU A 182 38.69 -21.50 0.48
CA LEU A 182 38.18 -20.19 0.11
C LEU A 182 37.40 -19.58 1.28
N THR A 183 36.38 -20.29 1.79
CA THR A 183 35.55 -19.86 2.92
C THR A 183 36.40 -19.51 4.14
N ASN A 184 37.27 -20.43 4.58
CA ASN A 184 38.15 -20.18 5.73
C ASN A 184 39.05 -18.96 5.55
N THR A 185 39.56 -18.75 4.33
CA THR A 185 40.43 -17.61 4.02
C THR A 185 39.64 -16.29 4.10
N PHE A 186 38.45 -16.25 3.51
CA PHE A 186 37.58 -15.07 3.52
C PHE A 186 37.10 -14.73 4.92
N HIS A 187 36.53 -15.69 5.67
CA HIS A 187 36.07 -15.45 7.05
C HIS A 187 37.21 -15.00 7.98
N SER A 188 38.44 -15.48 7.76
CA SER A 188 39.60 -15.07 8.56
C SER A 188 40.09 -13.65 8.25
N ASN A 189 39.97 -13.20 6.99
CA ASN A 189 40.50 -11.90 6.55
C ASN A 189 39.44 -10.80 6.49
N ILE A 190 38.16 -11.15 6.37
CA ILE A 190 37.01 -10.25 6.29
C ILE A 190 35.93 -10.78 7.25
N PRO A 191 35.95 -10.38 8.53
CA PRO A 191 34.96 -10.85 9.50
C PRO A 191 33.52 -10.50 9.10
N GLY A 192 32.70 -11.54 8.95
CA GLY A 192 31.32 -11.44 8.49
C GLY A 192 31.14 -11.56 6.97
N SER A 193 32.19 -11.94 6.24
CA SER A 193 32.09 -12.16 4.79
C SER A 193 31.16 -13.31 4.44
N GLU A 194 30.54 -13.24 3.27
CA GLU A 194 29.67 -14.26 2.70
C GLU A 194 30.37 -15.01 1.56
N VAL A 195 30.43 -16.34 1.64
CA VAL A 195 31.04 -17.22 0.65
C VAL A 195 30.04 -18.28 0.21
N THR A 196 29.57 -18.16 -1.03
CA THR A 196 28.57 -19.06 -1.62
C THR A 196 29.08 -19.71 -2.91
N ILE A 197 28.40 -20.75 -3.37
CA ILE A 197 28.66 -21.41 -4.65
C ILE A 197 27.35 -21.62 -5.42
N CYS A 198 27.37 -21.42 -6.73
CA CYS A 198 26.27 -21.80 -7.61
C CYS A 198 26.28 -23.33 -7.84
N GLY A 199 25.15 -23.97 -7.59
CA GLY A 199 24.90 -25.39 -7.89
C GLY A 199 23.93 -25.55 -9.07
N PRO A 200 24.05 -26.59 -9.89
CA PRO A 200 23.14 -26.83 -11.01
C PRO A 200 21.74 -27.26 -10.54
N ALA A 201 20.71 -27.02 -11.35
CA ALA A 201 19.37 -27.57 -11.14
C ALA A 201 19.38 -29.10 -10.98
N VAL A 202 20.25 -29.76 -11.76
CA VAL A 202 20.48 -31.20 -11.74
C VAL A 202 21.98 -31.45 -11.87
N ASP A 203 22.60 -32.06 -10.84
CA ASP A 203 24.02 -32.43 -10.87
C ASP A 203 24.25 -33.72 -11.65
N TRP A 204 24.25 -33.63 -12.98
CA TRP A 204 24.49 -34.75 -13.87
C TRP A 204 25.89 -35.37 -13.73
N SER A 205 26.89 -34.59 -13.33
CA SER A 205 28.25 -35.08 -13.17
C SER A 205 28.48 -35.71 -11.79
N GLY A 206 27.61 -35.44 -10.81
CA GLY A 206 27.82 -35.85 -9.43
C GLY A 206 29.07 -35.19 -8.82
N ALA A 207 29.42 -34.00 -9.30
CA ALA A 207 30.64 -33.30 -8.91
C ALA A 207 30.45 -32.41 -7.67
N PHE A 208 29.22 -32.14 -7.26
CA PHE A 208 28.93 -31.29 -6.12
C PHE A 208 28.63 -32.16 -4.89
N ASP A 209 29.51 -32.13 -3.90
CA ASP A 209 29.25 -32.78 -2.61
C ASP A 209 28.38 -31.87 -1.74
N TYR A 210 27.05 -31.99 -1.84
CA TYR A 210 26.15 -31.05 -1.18
C TYR A 210 26.34 -31.01 0.35
N ASP A 211 26.59 -32.14 1.00
CA ASP A 211 26.81 -32.20 2.45
C ASP A 211 28.07 -31.43 2.86
N VAL A 212 29.19 -31.67 2.15
CA VAL A 212 30.45 -30.98 2.42
C VAL A 212 30.36 -29.49 2.04
N LEU A 213 29.70 -29.15 0.94
CA LEU A 213 29.55 -27.76 0.49
C LEU A 213 28.65 -26.97 1.45
N CYS A 214 27.49 -27.48 1.86
CA CYS A 214 26.63 -26.85 2.86
C CYS A 214 27.36 -26.66 4.20
N SER A 215 28.13 -27.66 4.64
CA SER A 215 28.87 -27.60 5.90
C SER A 215 30.00 -26.57 5.92
N ASN A 216 30.60 -26.26 4.76
CA ASN A 216 31.83 -25.48 4.65
C ASN A 216 31.68 -24.16 3.89
N THR A 217 30.45 -23.76 3.53
CA THR A 217 30.14 -22.49 2.88
C THR A 217 28.99 -21.79 3.59
N ASP A 218 28.73 -20.53 3.27
CA ASP A 218 27.58 -19.81 3.81
C ASP A 218 26.27 -20.24 3.16
N GLY A 219 26.33 -20.83 1.95
CA GLY A 219 25.21 -21.48 1.30
C GLY A 219 25.50 -21.89 -0.15
N ILE A 220 24.60 -22.70 -0.70
CA ILE A 220 24.56 -23.05 -2.12
C ILE A 220 23.41 -22.31 -2.78
N PHE A 221 23.72 -21.52 -3.80
CA PHE A 221 22.74 -20.92 -4.70
C PHE A 221 22.40 -21.93 -5.81
N VAL A 222 21.26 -22.60 -5.69
CA VAL A 222 20.84 -23.62 -6.66
C VAL A 222 20.14 -22.93 -7.83
N MET A 223 20.73 -23.04 -9.02
CA MET A 223 20.18 -22.49 -10.25
C MET A 223 19.00 -23.34 -10.73
N ALA A 224 17.84 -23.25 -10.06
CA ALA A 224 16.64 -24.06 -10.33
C ALA A 224 15.87 -23.55 -11.57
N TYR A 225 16.58 -23.47 -12.69
CA TYR A 225 16.11 -23.03 -14.00
C TYR A 225 16.87 -23.78 -15.11
N ASP A 226 16.55 -23.47 -16.37
CA ASP A 226 17.05 -24.14 -17.58
C ASP A 226 16.72 -25.65 -17.66
N TYR A 227 15.63 -26.10 -17.02
CA TYR A 227 15.09 -27.45 -17.27
C TYR A 227 14.64 -27.62 -18.72
N TYR A 228 14.11 -26.55 -19.30
CA TYR A 228 13.95 -26.35 -20.74
C TYR A 228 14.78 -25.13 -21.14
N TYR A 229 15.60 -25.30 -22.18
CA TYR A 229 16.58 -24.31 -22.64
C TYR A 229 16.61 -24.26 -24.17
N GLY A 230 17.40 -23.35 -24.75
CA GLY A 230 17.40 -23.12 -26.20
C GLY A 230 17.63 -24.36 -27.09
N GLY A 231 18.26 -25.42 -26.57
CA GLY A 231 18.49 -26.69 -27.28
C GLY A 231 17.45 -27.79 -27.03
N SER A 232 16.40 -27.54 -26.24
CA SER A 232 15.36 -28.52 -25.94
C SER A 232 14.56 -28.92 -27.18
N SER A 233 14.25 -30.21 -27.33
CA SER A 233 13.47 -30.75 -28.46
C SER A 233 11.97 -30.42 -28.41
N TYR A 234 11.50 -29.90 -27.28
CA TYR A 234 10.14 -29.46 -27.02
C TYR A 234 10.18 -28.12 -26.30
N THR A 235 9.20 -27.27 -26.61
CA THR A 235 8.92 -26.04 -25.85
C THR A 235 8.56 -26.39 -24.41
N GLY A 236 8.92 -25.55 -23.45
CA GLY A 236 8.55 -25.80 -22.07
C GLY A 236 9.04 -24.75 -21.08
N PRO A 237 8.56 -24.85 -19.83
CA PRO A 237 8.89 -23.91 -18.75
C PRO A 237 10.37 -23.94 -18.38
N VAL A 238 10.97 -22.76 -18.30
CA VAL A 238 12.38 -22.60 -17.88
C VAL A 238 12.59 -23.07 -16.45
N SER A 239 11.63 -22.79 -15.57
CA SER A 239 11.56 -23.39 -14.23
C SER A 239 10.15 -23.95 -13.98
N LEU A 240 9.95 -25.26 -14.18
CA LEU A 240 8.70 -25.92 -13.81
C LEU A 240 8.64 -26.20 -12.32
N LEU A 241 7.49 -25.94 -11.69
CA LEU A 241 7.31 -26.23 -10.27
C LEU A 241 7.35 -27.74 -10.00
N LYS A 242 6.55 -28.50 -10.75
CA LYS A 242 6.26 -29.91 -10.46
C LYS A 242 6.67 -30.85 -11.58
N SER A 243 7.08 -32.04 -11.19
CA SER A 243 7.35 -33.15 -12.11
C SER A 243 6.04 -33.68 -12.70
N GLY A 244 6.09 -34.22 -13.92
CA GLY A 244 4.89 -34.76 -14.57
C GLY A 244 5.18 -35.68 -15.75
N THR A 245 4.14 -36.37 -16.23
CA THR A 245 4.27 -37.27 -17.38
C THR A 245 4.60 -36.52 -18.69
N ILE A 246 4.14 -35.28 -18.83
CA ILE A 246 4.34 -34.46 -20.03
C ILE A 246 5.70 -33.76 -19.97
N PHE A 247 5.96 -33.02 -18.89
CA PHE A 247 7.14 -32.17 -18.76
C PHE A 247 8.37 -32.85 -18.11
N GLY A 248 8.26 -34.13 -17.78
CA GLY A 248 9.37 -34.94 -17.28
C GLY A 248 9.58 -34.87 -15.77
N THR A 249 10.70 -35.46 -15.34
CA THR A 249 11.01 -35.70 -13.92
C THR A 249 11.57 -34.49 -13.21
N TYR A 250 12.45 -33.72 -13.86
CA TYR A 250 13.20 -32.65 -13.20
C TYR A 250 12.35 -31.39 -13.12
N SER A 251 12.31 -30.79 -11.93
CA SER A 251 11.47 -29.66 -11.56
C SER A 251 12.06 -28.96 -10.35
N VAL A 252 11.56 -27.78 -9.99
CA VAL A 252 11.97 -27.05 -8.79
C VAL A 252 11.74 -27.89 -7.54
N GLU A 253 10.56 -28.51 -7.39
CA GLU A 253 10.27 -29.44 -6.27
C GLU A 253 11.26 -30.62 -6.24
N TRP A 254 11.56 -31.22 -7.40
CA TRP A 254 12.51 -32.32 -7.48
C TRP A 254 13.91 -31.87 -7.04
N THR A 255 14.37 -30.73 -7.53
CA THR A 255 15.69 -30.16 -7.22
C THR A 255 15.81 -29.83 -5.74
N ILE A 256 14.79 -29.20 -5.13
CA ILE A 256 14.76 -28.96 -3.68
C ILE A 256 14.93 -30.28 -2.92
N ASN A 257 14.16 -31.30 -3.29
CA ASN A 257 14.22 -32.62 -2.64
C ASN A 257 15.59 -33.29 -2.83
N ASP A 258 16.21 -33.20 -4.01
CA ASP A 258 17.53 -33.75 -4.30
C ASP A 258 18.60 -33.12 -3.40
N TYR A 259 18.66 -31.79 -3.35
CA TYR A 259 19.61 -31.07 -2.49
C TYR A 259 19.37 -31.37 -1.01
N LEU A 260 18.12 -31.39 -0.54
CA LEU A 260 17.82 -31.73 0.86
C LEU A 260 18.24 -33.16 1.23
N ASN A 261 17.97 -34.13 0.35
CA ASN A 261 18.31 -35.53 0.59
C ASN A 261 19.82 -35.77 0.70
N TYR A 262 20.62 -35.09 -0.13
CA TYR A 262 22.07 -35.31 -0.20
C TYR A 262 22.92 -34.27 0.54
N SER A 263 22.32 -33.20 1.07
CA SER A 263 23.00 -32.25 1.99
C SER A 263 22.91 -32.65 3.46
N GLY A 264 22.32 -33.80 3.78
CA GLY A 264 22.06 -34.20 5.16
C GLY A 264 20.94 -33.38 5.84
N GLY A 265 20.06 -32.76 5.05
CA GLY A 265 18.94 -31.96 5.57
C GLY A 265 19.30 -30.54 6.01
N GLN A 266 20.43 -30.00 5.52
CA GLN A 266 20.88 -28.62 5.81
C GLN A 266 20.08 -27.59 4.99
N ASN A 267 18.78 -27.47 5.27
CA ASN A 267 17.87 -26.55 4.59
C ASN A 267 18.27 -25.08 4.75
N ASP A 268 18.83 -24.70 5.89
CA ASP A 268 19.38 -23.38 6.22
C ASP A 268 20.65 -23.02 5.45
N LYS A 269 21.08 -23.86 4.50
CA LYS A 269 22.20 -23.61 3.58
C LYS A 269 21.80 -23.55 2.10
N ILE A 270 20.52 -23.75 1.77
CA ILE A 270 20.06 -23.85 0.38
C ILE A 270 19.28 -22.60 -0.01
N ILE A 271 19.71 -21.95 -1.10
CA ILE A 271 19.05 -20.79 -1.70
C ILE A 271 18.55 -21.21 -3.09
N ILE A 272 17.26 -21.09 -3.36
CA ILE A 272 16.69 -21.47 -4.66
C ILE A 272 16.64 -20.26 -5.59
N GLY A 273 17.48 -20.27 -6.62
CA GLY A 273 17.52 -19.30 -7.70
C GLY A 273 16.42 -19.56 -8.73
N LEU A 274 15.73 -18.50 -9.14
CA LEU A 274 14.62 -18.55 -10.10
C LEU A 274 14.84 -17.57 -11.27
N PRO A 275 14.29 -17.85 -12.47
CA PRO A 275 14.59 -17.09 -13.66
C PRO A 275 13.68 -15.86 -13.78
N TYR A 276 14.28 -14.67 -13.97
CA TYR A 276 13.60 -13.46 -14.45
C TYR A 276 13.73 -13.36 -15.98
N TYR A 277 13.59 -14.51 -16.65
CA TYR A 277 13.61 -14.65 -18.09
C TYR A 277 12.80 -15.89 -18.49
N GLY A 278 12.52 -15.98 -19.78
CA GLY A 278 11.93 -17.14 -20.43
C GLY A 278 12.74 -17.57 -21.65
N TYR A 279 12.23 -18.56 -22.36
CA TYR A 279 12.74 -18.96 -23.67
C TYR A 279 11.61 -18.96 -24.69
N ASP A 280 11.89 -18.44 -25.88
CA ASP A 280 11.02 -18.48 -27.06
C ASP A 280 11.58 -19.48 -28.06
N TRP A 281 10.75 -20.41 -28.54
CA TRP A 281 11.12 -21.33 -29.62
C TRP A 281 10.14 -21.26 -30.78
N PRO A 282 10.62 -21.46 -32.02
CA PRO A 282 9.75 -21.89 -33.10
C PRO A 282 9.28 -23.33 -32.83
N ALA A 283 7.97 -23.58 -32.93
CA ALA A 283 7.33 -24.84 -32.61
C ALA A 283 6.54 -25.41 -33.79
N SER A 284 6.15 -26.69 -33.69
CA SER A 284 5.36 -27.38 -34.72
C SER A 284 3.86 -27.09 -34.64
N SER A 285 3.37 -26.57 -33.51
CA SER A 285 1.96 -26.20 -33.31
C SER A 285 1.79 -25.17 -32.18
N ALA A 286 0.58 -24.60 -32.07
CA ALA A 286 0.20 -23.70 -30.99
C ALA A 286 -0.15 -24.42 -29.67
N ALA A 287 -0.20 -25.76 -29.64
CA ALA A 287 -0.51 -26.50 -28.41
C ALA A 287 0.69 -26.48 -27.45
N ALA A 288 0.43 -26.34 -26.15
CA ALA A 288 1.47 -26.37 -25.11
C ALA A 288 2.41 -27.57 -25.30
N HIS A 289 3.71 -27.36 -25.01
CA HIS A 289 4.72 -28.41 -25.07
C HIS A 289 4.87 -29.06 -26.47
N SER A 290 4.77 -28.25 -27.51
CA SER A 290 4.98 -28.69 -28.89
C SER A 290 6.47 -28.93 -29.19
N SER A 291 6.75 -29.85 -30.11
CA SER A 291 8.10 -30.09 -30.61
C SER A 291 8.68 -28.83 -31.24
N THR A 292 9.95 -28.54 -30.94
CA THR A 292 10.66 -27.39 -31.50
C THR A 292 11.06 -27.67 -32.95
N THR A 293 10.99 -26.66 -33.82
CA THR A 293 11.45 -26.73 -35.21
C THR A 293 12.80 -26.05 -35.42
N GLY A 294 13.35 -25.43 -34.37
CA GLY A 294 14.65 -24.76 -34.32
C GLY A 294 15.06 -24.45 -32.89
N SER A 295 16.23 -23.83 -32.72
CA SER A 295 16.74 -23.42 -31.41
C SER A 295 15.92 -22.29 -30.81
N GLY A 296 15.73 -22.32 -29.50
CA GLY A 296 15.10 -21.26 -28.74
C GLY A 296 16.07 -20.13 -28.37
N SER A 297 15.51 -18.96 -28.09
CA SER A 297 16.23 -17.76 -27.67
C SER A 297 15.73 -17.30 -26.30
N ALA A 298 16.65 -16.89 -25.43
CA ALA A 298 16.28 -16.34 -24.13
C ALA A 298 15.58 -14.99 -24.30
N VAL A 299 14.55 -14.73 -23.50
CA VAL A 299 13.74 -13.52 -23.50
C VAL A 299 13.67 -13.01 -22.06
N ILE A 300 14.19 -11.82 -21.77
CA ILE A 300 14.12 -11.25 -20.40
C ILE A 300 12.66 -10.99 -19.97
N TYR A 301 12.41 -10.94 -18.66
CA TYR A 301 11.05 -10.82 -18.11
C TYR A 301 10.26 -9.67 -18.74
N THR A 302 10.82 -8.46 -18.83
CA THR A 302 10.12 -7.31 -19.42
C THR A 302 9.54 -7.60 -20.79
N SER A 303 10.34 -8.21 -21.66
CA SER A 303 9.94 -8.58 -23.02
C SER A 303 8.93 -9.72 -23.04
N ALA A 304 9.09 -10.72 -22.19
CA ALA A 304 8.16 -11.86 -22.09
C ALA A 304 6.79 -11.40 -21.56
N HIS A 305 6.78 -10.56 -20.53
CA HIS A 305 5.57 -9.96 -19.95
C HIS A 305 4.80 -9.13 -20.99
N ASP A 306 5.46 -8.19 -21.67
CA ASP A 306 4.81 -7.31 -22.64
C ASP A 306 4.28 -8.10 -23.86
N ASN A 307 5.02 -9.12 -24.29
CA ASN A 307 4.54 -10.04 -25.32
C ASN A 307 3.36 -10.89 -24.86
N ALA A 308 3.33 -11.34 -23.60
CA ALA A 308 2.19 -12.07 -23.06
C ALA A 308 0.91 -11.20 -23.01
N LEU A 309 1.03 -9.91 -22.68
CA LEU A 309 -0.08 -8.96 -22.77
C LEU A 309 -0.57 -8.78 -24.22
N ASN A 310 0.36 -8.72 -25.17
CA ASN A 310 0.05 -8.50 -26.58
C ASN A 310 -0.53 -9.73 -27.29
N TYR A 311 0.01 -10.93 -27.02
CA TYR A 311 -0.38 -12.17 -27.70
C TYR A 311 -1.39 -13.02 -26.92
N GLY A 312 -1.66 -12.66 -25.67
CA GLY A 312 -2.54 -13.39 -24.77
C GLY A 312 -1.77 -14.38 -23.90
N ARG A 313 -1.76 -14.10 -22.60
CA ARG A 313 -1.18 -14.98 -21.58
C ARG A 313 -2.00 -16.26 -21.46
N LEU A 314 -1.31 -17.40 -21.56
CA LEU A 314 -1.83 -18.73 -21.30
C LEU A 314 -1.19 -19.29 -20.03
N TRP A 315 -1.87 -20.25 -19.39
CA TRP A 315 -1.43 -20.86 -18.14
C TRP A 315 -1.46 -22.38 -18.25
N GLU A 316 -0.33 -23.02 -17.96
CA GLU A 316 -0.25 -24.48 -17.86
C GLU A 316 -0.27 -24.91 -16.38
N ALA A 317 -1.45 -25.29 -15.93
CA ALA A 317 -1.69 -25.63 -14.52
C ALA A 317 -0.90 -26.85 -14.04
N SER A 318 -0.53 -27.79 -14.92
CA SER A 318 0.19 -29.00 -14.51
C SER A 318 1.64 -28.73 -14.05
N VAL A 319 2.24 -27.63 -14.49
CA VAL A 319 3.60 -27.21 -14.10
C VAL A 319 3.66 -25.84 -13.43
N SER A 320 2.52 -25.15 -13.36
CA SER A 320 2.35 -23.82 -12.76
C SER A 320 3.21 -22.74 -13.41
N ASN A 321 3.17 -22.66 -14.75
CA ASN A 321 3.89 -21.63 -15.50
C ASN A 321 2.99 -20.92 -16.53
N PRO A 322 3.23 -19.61 -16.74
CA PRO A 322 2.69 -18.88 -17.86
C PRO A 322 3.45 -19.18 -19.15
N TRP A 323 2.75 -19.03 -20.27
CA TRP A 323 3.33 -19.06 -21.60
C TRP A 323 2.45 -18.27 -22.57
N TYR A 324 2.95 -18.02 -23.77
CA TYR A 324 2.15 -17.45 -24.86
C TYR A 324 2.60 -18.02 -26.20
N THR A 325 1.74 -17.90 -27.21
CA THR A 325 2.04 -18.35 -28.58
C THR A 325 1.62 -17.31 -29.61
N TYR A 326 2.38 -17.19 -30.69
CA TYR A 326 2.15 -16.20 -31.74
C TYR A 326 2.73 -16.64 -33.10
N GLY A 327 2.35 -15.91 -34.15
CA GLY A 327 2.89 -16.08 -35.49
C GLY A 327 2.76 -17.50 -36.04
N SER A 328 3.78 -17.95 -36.78
CA SER A 328 3.90 -19.33 -37.28
C SER A 328 4.32 -20.31 -36.18
N TYR A 329 3.55 -20.35 -35.09
CA TYR A 329 3.72 -21.24 -33.93
C TYR A 329 5.01 -21.04 -33.14
N HIS A 330 5.35 -19.80 -32.78
CA HIS A 330 6.32 -19.58 -31.71
C HIS A 330 5.66 -19.82 -30.35
N GLN A 331 6.41 -20.33 -29.38
CA GLN A 331 5.99 -20.38 -27.98
C GLN A 331 7.07 -19.82 -27.09
N CYS A 332 6.66 -18.92 -26.20
CA CYS A 332 7.53 -18.45 -25.13
C CYS A 332 6.97 -18.88 -23.78
N TRP A 333 7.84 -19.49 -22.97
CA TRP A 333 7.56 -19.93 -21.62
C TRP A 333 8.44 -19.14 -20.66
N TYR A 334 7.87 -18.61 -19.59
CA TYR A 334 8.55 -17.71 -18.67
C TYR A 334 8.00 -17.86 -17.25
N ASP A 335 8.48 -17.02 -16.34
CA ASP A 335 8.00 -16.91 -14.97
C ASP A 335 7.39 -15.52 -14.74
N ASP A 336 6.27 -15.46 -14.02
CA ASP A 336 5.61 -14.23 -13.61
C ASP A 336 5.27 -14.24 -12.10
N LYS A 337 4.63 -13.18 -11.61
CA LYS A 337 4.18 -13.08 -10.22
C LYS A 337 3.47 -14.36 -9.74
N GLN A 338 2.54 -14.90 -10.55
CA GLN A 338 1.75 -16.06 -10.15
C GLN A 338 2.58 -17.34 -10.07
N SER A 339 3.47 -17.61 -11.02
CA SER A 339 4.31 -18.82 -10.97
C SER A 339 5.39 -18.73 -9.90
N LEU A 340 5.95 -17.54 -9.67
CA LEU A 340 6.91 -17.29 -8.60
C LEU A 340 6.27 -17.43 -7.22
N HIS A 341 5.02 -16.98 -7.02
CA HIS A 341 4.28 -17.19 -5.77
C HIS A 341 4.27 -18.65 -5.33
N TYR A 342 3.97 -19.58 -6.25
CA TYR A 342 3.96 -21.00 -5.92
C TYR A 342 5.35 -21.53 -5.55
N LYS A 343 6.40 -21.04 -6.21
CA LYS A 343 7.78 -21.48 -5.96
C LYS A 343 8.32 -20.91 -4.66
N TYR A 344 8.03 -19.65 -4.36
CA TYR A 344 8.37 -19.02 -3.10
C TYR A 344 7.65 -19.68 -1.91
N ASN A 345 6.39 -20.10 -2.09
CA ASN A 345 5.70 -20.92 -1.10
C ASN A 345 6.39 -22.26 -0.84
N ASP A 346 6.92 -22.93 -1.87
CA ASP A 346 7.68 -24.17 -1.69
C ASP A 346 9.00 -23.92 -0.93
N ILE A 347 9.67 -22.80 -1.17
CA ILE A 347 10.88 -22.38 -0.44
C ILE A 347 10.55 -22.19 1.05
N ASN A 348 9.44 -21.50 1.35
CA ASN A 348 8.96 -21.31 2.72
C ASN A 348 8.55 -22.64 3.38
N ALA A 349 7.80 -23.48 2.67
CA ALA A 349 7.32 -24.77 3.16
C ALA A 349 8.46 -25.74 3.52
N ASN A 350 9.58 -25.67 2.79
CA ASN A 350 10.78 -26.47 3.07
C ASN A 350 11.75 -25.80 4.07
N ASN A 351 11.42 -24.60 4.56
CA ASN A 351 12.25 -23.78 5.45
C ASN A 351 13.69 -23.62 4.92
N LEU A 352 13.83 -23.32 3.64
CA LEU A 352 15.14 -23.10 3.02
C LEU A 352 15.74 -21.76 3.49
N LEU A 353 17.04 -21.56 3.27
CA LEU A 353 17.75 -20.31 3.59
C LEU A 353 17.13 -19.10 2.88
N GLY A 354 16.69 -19.30 1.64
CA GLY A 354 15.87 -18.33 0.93
C GLY A 354 15.80 -18.54 -0.58
N THR A 355 15.70 -17.45 -1.32
CA THR A 355 15.55 -17.45 -2.79
C THR A 355 16.53 -16.49 -3.45
N GLY A 356 16.60 -16.53 -4.77
CA GLY A 356 17.29 -15.52 -5.54
C GLY A 356 16.85 -15.50 -7.00
N MET A 357 17.48 -14.61 -7.77
CA MET A 357 17.04 -14.34 -9.14
C MET A 357 18.21 -14.20 -10.12
N TRP A 358 18.03 -14.81 -11.29
CA TRP A 358 18.79 -14.49 -12.50
C TRP A 358 17.87 -13.78 -13.51
N ALA A 359 17.99 -12.47 -13.73
CA ALA A 359 18.90 -11.56 -13.04
C ALA A 359 18.21 -10.24 -12.70
N LEU A 360 18.79 -9.53 -11.73
CA LEU A 360 18.37 -8.17 -11.37
C LEU A 360 18.38 -7.28 -12.62
N GLY A 361 17.29 -6.51 -12.77
CA GLY A 361 17.09 -5.58 -13.86
C GLY A 361 16.47 -6.20 -15.11
N TYR A 362 16.29 -7.53 -15.20
CA TYR A 362 15.53 -8.15 -16.29
C TYR A 362 14.03 -7.86 -16.20
N ASP A 363 13.57 -7.50 -15.01
CA ASP A 363 12.24 -7.01 -14.67
C ASP A 363 12.03 -5.52 -14.99
N GLY A 364 13.09 -4.74 -15.19
CA GLY A 364 13.01 -3.34 -15.57
C GLY A 364 12.30 -2.48 -14.52
N ASP A 365 11.26 -1.74 -14.92
CA ASP A 365 10.42 -0.92 -14.02
C ASP A 365 9.17 -1.66 -13.51
N LYS A 366 9.05 -2.96 -13.82
CA LYS A 366 7.90 -3.79 -13.47
C LYS A 366 7.95 -4.18 -12.00
N LYS A 367 6.91 -3.84 -11.24
CA LYS A 367 6.88 -3.93 -9.78
C LYS A 367 6.34 -5.25 -9.26
N GLU A 368 5.69 -6.04 -10.11
CA GLU A 368 4.96 -7.24 -9.71
C GLU A 368 5.87 -8.34 -9.16
N LEU A 369 7.11 -8.46 -9.67
CA LEU A 369 8.05 -9.45 -9.16
C LEU A 369 8.61 -9.08 -7.78
N TRP A 370 8.87 -7.78 -7.56
CA TRP A 370 9.22 -7.23 -6.24
C TRP A 370 8.08 -7.34 -5.24
N THR A 371 6.85 -7.10 -5.71
CA THR A 371 5.64 -7.26 -4.89
C THR A 371 5.51 -8.70 -4.41
N GLU A 372 5.78 -9.67 -5.29
CA GLU A 372 5.75 -11.09 -4.93
C GLU A 372 6.83 -11.47 -3.91
N LEU A 373 8.05 -10.95 -4.04
CA LEU A 373 9.10 -11.13 -3.03
C LEU A 373 8.66 -10.59 -1.66
N ARG A 374 8.01 -9.42 -1.63
CA ARG A 374 7.48 -8.83 -0.39
C ARG A 374 6.34 -9.66 0.20
N GLU A 375 5.39 -10.09 -0.61
CA GLU A 375 4.25 -10.91 -0.17
C GLU A 375 4.71 -12.28 0.35
N SER A 376 5.73 -12.86 -0.26
CA SER A 376 6.23 -14.19 0.10
C SER A 376 7.25 -14.20 1.25
N PHE A 377 8.04 -13.14 1.43
CA PHE A 377 9.17 -13.13 2.38
C PHE A 377 9.24 -11.91 3.29
N GLY A 378 8.31 -10.96 3.18
CA GLY A 378 8.28 -9.77 4.04
C GLY A 378 8.17 -10.16 5.51
N ILE A 379 8.88 -9.44 6.38
CA ILE A 379 8.73 -9.60 7.82
C ILE A 379 7.29 -9.22 8.22
N PRO A 380 6.55 -10.07 8.96
CA PRO A 380 5.23 -9.73 9.45
C PRO A 380 5.26 -8.42 10.23
N TYR A 381 4.28 -7.56 9.99
CA TYR A 381 4.21 -6.24 10.65
C TYR A 381 4.33 -6.33 12.18
N SER A 382 3.84 -7.42 12.79
CA SER A 382 3.94 -7.70 14.22
C SER A 382 5.37 -7.90 14.76
N GLN A 383 6.33 -8.23 13.91
CA GLN A 383 7.74 -8.45 14.28
C GLN A 383 8.61 -7.20 14.11
N LEU A 384 8.07 -6.12 13.53
CA LEU A 384 8.79 -4.86 13.38
C LEU A 384 8.75 -4.08 14.69
N VAL A 385 9.92 -3.72 15.23
CA VAL A 385 10.06 -2.90 16.45
C VAL A 385 10.08 -1.42 16.06
N ASN A 386 9.69 -0.50 16.95
CA ASN A 386 9.74 0.94 16.69
C ASN A 386 11.22 1.36 16.44
N GLY A 387 11.58 1.59 15.17
CA GLY A 387 12.96 1.70 14.65
C GLY A 387 13.26 0.78 13.45
N ASP A 388 12.63 -0.39 13.36
CA ASP A 388 12.66 -1.24 12.16
C ASP A 388 11.73 -0.74 11.06
N MET A 389 10.70 0.02 11.44
CA MET A 389 9.82 0.76 10.56
C MET A 389 10.51 2.01 9.96
N GLU A 390 11.53 2.58 10.64
CA GLU A 390 12.29 3.77 10.15
C GLU A 390 13.17 3.48 8.91
N LEU A 391 13.23 2.22 8.47
CA LEU A 391 14.10 1.76 7.39
C LEU A 391 13.35 1.14 6.21
N ILE A 392 12.04 0.91 6.34
CA ILE A 392 11.15 0.45 5.25
C ILE A 392 10.72 1.62 4.35
N GLY A 393 10.95 2.85 4.79
CA GLY A 393 10.94 4.04 3.95
C GLY A 393 11.96 5.02 4.50
N LYS A 394 12.57 5.84 3.65
CA LYS A 394 12.88 7.18 4.14
C LYS A 394 11.51 7.84 4.37
N ASP A 395 11.26 8.10 5.65
CA ASP A 395 10.14 8.80 6.26
C ASP A 395 8.77 8.13 6.12
N THR A 396 8.51 7.11 6.95
CA THR A 396 7.14 6.83 7.42
C THR A 396 7.09 6.95 8.91
N MET A 397 6.24 7.85 9.38
CA MET A 397 5.87 7.90 10.78
C MET A 397 4.76 6.89 11.04
N GLN A 398 4.73 6.35 12.26
CA GLN A 398 3.67 5.46 12.73
C GLN A 398 2.27 6.00 12.35
N CYS A 399 1.43 5.18 11.73
CA CYS A 399 -0.02 5.30 11.78
C CYS A 399 -0.55 4.00 12.44
N PRO A 400 -1.67 4.01 13.19
CA PRO A 400 -2.10 2.88 14.00
C PRO A 400 -2.38 1.63 13.16
N SER A 401 -2.11 0.47 13.77
CA SER A 401 -2.17 -0.89 13.20
C SER A 401 -3.26 -1.18 12.17
N ASP A 402 -2.89 -2.11 11.29
CA ASP A 402 -3.55 -3.05 10.37
C ASP A 402 -4.87 -3.72 10.81
N THR A 403 -5.60 -3.14 11.77
CA THR A 403 -6.94 -3.56 12.19
C THR A 403 -7.99 -2.43 12.20
N VAL A 404 -7.61 -1.20 11.89
CA VAL A 404 -8.51 -0.04 11.99
C VAL A 404 -9.20 0.25 10.66
N THR A 405 -10.52 0.06 10.60
CA THR A 405 -11.38 0.42 9.45
C THR A 405 -11.66 1.94 9.35
N HIS A 406 -11.10 2.74 10.25
CA HIS A 406 -11.43 4.16 10.50
C HIS A 406 -10.18 5.00 10.78
N VAL A 407 -9.59 5.63 9.77
CA VAL A 407 -8.42 6.51 9.94
C VAL A 407 -8.87 7.84 10.59
N SER A 408 -8.27 8.23 11.71
CA SER A 408 -8.40 9.57 12.30
C SER A 408 -7.05 10.04 12.86
N GLY A 409 -6.68 11.32 12.62
CA GLY A 409 -5.40 11.93 13.00
C GLY A 409 -5.33 13.42 12.64
N TRP A 410 -4.39 14.18 13.25
CA TRP A 410 -4.20 15.64 13.11
C TRP A 410 -2.72 15.96 12.84
N LEU A 411 -2.39 16.87 11.90
CA LEU A 411 -1.02 17.14 11.41
C LEU A 411 -0.76 18.66 11.21
N GLU A 412 0.38 19.18 11.68
CA GLU A 412 0.84 20.58 11.50
C GLU A 412 2.19 20.63 10.73
N GLY A 413 2.35 21.55 9.76
CA GLY A 413 3.60 21.72 8.99
C GLY A 413 3.82 23.14 8.44
N ASP A 414 5.07 23.63 8.48
CA ASP A 414 5.40 25.06 8.22
C ASP A 414 6.09 25.36 6.86
N TYR A 415 6.50 24.36 6.03
CA TYR A 415 7.23 24.61 4.77
C TYR A 415 7.08 23.49 3.71
N ALA A 416 6.95 23.85 2.42
CA ALA A 416 7.04 22.93 1.27
C ALA A 416 7.89 23.55 0.15
N ASP A 417 8.86 22.80 -0.42
CA ASP A 417 9.79 23.31 -1.44
C ASP A 417 9.86 22.39 -2.67
N ASN A 418 9.38 22.91 -3.81
CA ASN A 418 9.38 22.38 -5.18
C ASN A 418 9.24 20.86 -5.39
N HIS A 419 8.13 20.51 -6.08
CA HIS A 419 7.57 19.20 -6.41
C HIS A 419 6.69 18.59 -5.31
N VAL A 420 5.45 18.22 -5.69
CA VAL A 420 4.42 17.48 -4.93
C VAL A 420 4.89 17.14 -3.51
N ALA A 421 4.68 18.08 -2.57
CA ALA A 421 5.00 17.84 -1.18
C ALA A 421 3.95 16.87 -0.63
N SER A 422 4.25 15.59 -0.62
CA SER A 422 3.45 14.57 0.05
C SER A 422 4.03 14.35 1.44
N ASP A 423 3.79 15.30 2.35
CA ASP A 423 4.21 15.18 3.75
C ASP A 423 2.97 15.04 4.65
N PHE A 424 2.76 13.84 5.21
CA PHE A 424 1.80 13.61 6.29
C PHE A 424 2.49 12.94 7.49
N VAL A 425 2.32 13.50 8.70
CA VAL A 425 3.13 13.19 9.89
C VAL A 425 2.26 13.13 11.19
N HIS A 426 1.80 11.90 11.55
CA HIS A 426 1.27 11.33 12.83
C HIS A 426 -0.18 11.46 13.37
N SER A 427 -0.61 10.42 14.08
CA SER A 427 -1.67 10.40 15.12
C SER A 427 -1.19 9.75 16.45
N GLY A 428 -1.52 10.36 17.60
CA GLY A 428 -1.71 9.67 18.89
C GLY A 428 -0.50 9.42 19.83
N ASN A 429 -0.54 10.07 21.00
CA ASN A 429 0.14 9.79 22.30
C ASN A 429 1.67 9.57 22.42
N TYR A 430 2.46 9.57 21.35
CA TYR A 430 3.92 9.71 21.47
C TYR A 430 4.41 10.90 20.65
N SER A 431 4.81 11.97 21.34
CA SER A 431 5.37 13.17 20.73
C SER A 431 6.70 12.86 20.04
N LEU A 432 6.74 12.91 18.70
CA LEU A 432 8.00 13.01 17.95
C LEU A 432 8.48 14.47 18.01
N LYS A 433 9.62 14.68 18.68
CA LYS A 433 10.31 15.98 18.69
C LYS A 433 11.08 16.15 17.38
N GLN A 434 10.91 17.29 16.73
CA GLN A 434 11.77 17.77 15.64
C GLN A 434 13.24 17.72 16.07
N VAL A 435 14.12 17.12 15.27
CA VAL A 435 15.57 17.24 15.46
C VAL A 435 15.98 18.62 14.94
N ILE A 436 16.15 19.54 15.87
CA ILE A 436 16.72 20.87 15.65
C ILE A 436 18.14 20.73 15.09
N ASN A 437 18.51 21.55 14.10
CA ASN A 437 19.88 21.59 13.60
C ASN A 437 20.84 22.05 14.72
N ASN A 438 22.15 22.02 14.47
CA ASN A 438 23.17 22.43 15.46
C ASN A 438 23.05 23.92 15.93
N TRP A 439 22.11 24.69 15.37
CA TRP A 439 21.82 26.07 15.69
C TRP A 439 20.46 26.27 16.38
N GLY A 440 19.70 25.21 16.65
CA GLY A 440 18.40 25.31 17.33
C GLY A 440 17.25 25.73 16.42
N GLU A 441 17.41 25.62 15.11
CA GLU A 441 16.36 25.88 14.10
C GLU A 441 15.85 24.57 13.49
N ALA A 442 14.56 24.54 13.16
CA ALA A 442 13.95 23.43 12.42
C ALA A 442 14.64 23.30 11.05
N GLY A 443 15.38 22.21 10.83
CA GLY A 443 16.12 22.01 9.59
C GLY A 443 15.20 21.62 8.43
N VAL A 444 15.42 22.22 7.25
CA VAL A 444 14.72 21.86 6.01
C VAL A 444 15.17 20.46 5.58
N LYS A 445 14.29 19.47 5.70
CA LYS A 445 14.47 18.15 5.08
C LYS A 445 13.20 17.79 4.31
N LYS A 446 13.39 17.37 3.06
CA LYS A 446 12.35 16.82 2.19
C LYS A 446 11.96 15.44 2.72
N SER A 447 10.76 15.32 3.24
CA SER A 447 10.09 14.05 3.48
C SER A 447 9.26 13.72 2.23
N PHE A 448 9.03 12.43 1.96
CA PHE A 448 8.20 11.98 0.83
C PHE A 448 7.39 10.78 1.32
N LEU A 449 6.15 10.99 1.75
CA LEU A 449 5.20 9.92 2.05
C LEU A 449 4.44 9.51 0.78
N TYR A 450 4.44 8.23 0.45
CA TYR A 450 3.56 7.62 -0.55
C TYR A 450 3.01 6.31 0.03
N GLU A 451 2.04 6.40 0.95
CA GLU A 451 1.26 5.22 1.35
C GLU A 451 -0.17 5.36 0.83
N ASP A 452 -0.66 4.29 0.21
CA ASP A 452 -2.03 4.19 -0.28
C ASP A 452 -2.92 3.62 0.83
N ILE A 453 -4.05 4.25 1.09
CA ILE A 453 -5.01 3.87 2.13
C ILE A 453 -6.00 2.87 1.55
N ASN A 454 -6.29 1.79 2.27
CA ASN A 454 -7.37 0.87 1.88
C ASN A 454 -8.71 1.62 1.83
N ILE A 455 -9.38 1.54 0.68
CA ILE A 455 -10.73 2.07 0.49
C ILE A 455 -11.68 0.98 0.02
N ASN A 456 -12.90 1.05 0.53
CA ASN A 456 -13.98 0.15 0.16
C ASN A 456 -14.79 0.72 -1.00
N PRO A 457 -15.00 -0.05 -2.09
CA PRO A 457 -15.93 0.33 -3.16
C PRO A 457 -17.30 0.71 -2.63
N GLY A 458 -17.86 1.81 -3.15
CA GLY A 458 -19.18 2.32 -2.77
C GLY A 458 -19.23 3.10 -1.45
N VAL A 459 -18.08 3.35 -0.83
CA VAL A 459 -17.94 4.18 0.38
C VAL A 459 -17.49 5.58 -0.02
N GLU A 460 -18.12 6.61 0.57
CA GLU A 460 -17.72 7.99 0.34
C GLU A 460 -16.60 8.37 1.31
N TYR A 461 -15.57 9.03 0.78
CA TYR A 461 -14.42 9.53 1.53
C TYR A 461 -14.38 11.05 1.41
N ILE A 462 -14.21 11.72 2.55
CA ILE A 462 -14.05 13.16 2.64
C ILE A 462 -12.63 13.44 3.10
N PHE A 463 -11.90 14.19 2.29
CA PHE A 463 -10.57 14.71 2.56
C PHE A 463 -10.66 16.22 2.80
N THR A 464 -10.19 16.69 3.95
CA THR A 464 -10.13 18.13 4.28
C THR A 464 -8.72 18.54 4.61
N ALA A 465 -8.40 19.80 4.36
CA ALA A 465 -7.19 20.47 4.79
C ALA A 465 -7.47 21.97 4.93
N TYR A 466 -6.54 22.73 5.48
CA TYR A 466 -6.53 24.18 5.41
C TYR A 466 -5.23 24.63 4.74
N GLY A 467 -5.31 25.62 3.87
CA GLY A 467 -4.18 26.19 3.16
C GLY A 467 -4.09 27.69 3.38
N ARG A 468 -2.88 28.21 3.57
CA ARG A 468 -2.61 29.64 3.67
C ARG A 468 -1.55 30.00 2.64
N LYS A 469 -1.94 30.82 1.67
CA LYS A 469 -1.02 31.39 0.70
C LYS A 469 -0.43 32.71 1.18
N TYR A 470 0.89 32.81 1.34
CA TYR A 470 1.52 34.00 1.93
C TYR A 470 2.88 34.36 1.31
N ASP A 471 2.97 34.34 -0.02
CA ASP A 471 4.26 34.52 -0.69
C ASP A 471 4.31 35.57 -1.80
N GLY A 472 3.17 36.06 -2.30
CA GLY A 472 3.14 37.05 -3.38
C GLY A 472 3.41 36.47 -4.77
N SER A 473 3.62 35.15 -4.92
CA SER A 473 4.09 34.52 -6.16
C SER A 473 2.98 33.90 -7.00
N GLY A 474 1.73 33.97 -6.53
CA GLY A 474 0.57 33.52 -7.31
C GLY A 474 0.42 32.00 -7.42
N ASN A 475 0.98 31.23 -6.46
CA ASN A 475 0.89 29.76 -6.44
C ASN A 475 -0.54 29.23 -6.43
N ILE A 476 -0.77 28.01 -6.90
CA ILE A 476 -2.09 27.37 -6.83
C ILE A 476 -1.99 26.21 -5.85
N MET A 477 -2.80 26.21 -4.79
CA MET A 477 -2.87 25.13 -3.81
C MET A 477 -4.21 24.39 -3.90
N TYR A 478 -4.21 23.07 -3.90
CA TYR A 478 -5.42 22.22 -3.85
C TYR A 478 -5.09 20.87 -3.24
N ILE A 479 -6.09 20.11 -2.80
CA ILE A 479 -5.93 18.72 -2.38
C ILE A 479 -6.42 17.77 -3.49
N GLU A 480 -5.79 16.61 -3.59
CA GLU A 480 -6.05 15.58 -4.59
C GLU A 480 -6.17 14.21 -3.92
N ALA A 481 -7.02 13.34 -4.46
CA ALA A 481 -7.07 11.91 -4.13
C ALA A 481 -7.00 11.09 -5.42
N GLU A 482 -6.16 10.06 -5.45
CA GLU A 482 -6.01 9.14 -6.58
C GLU A 482 -6.39 7.73 -6.10
N THR A 483 -7.29 7.05 -6.80
CA THR A 483 -7.73 5.69 -6.44
C THR A 483 -7.05 4.64 -7.30
N PHE A 484 -6.87 3.45 -6.75
CA PHE A 484 -6.17 2.33 -7.39
C PHE A 484 -6.89 1.01 -7.18
N ASP A 485 -6.79 0.10 -8.14
CA ASP A 485 -7.32 -1.26 -8.02
C ASP A 485 -6.44 -2.17 -7.14
N SER A 486 -6.81 -3.45 -6.99
CA SER A 486 -5.99 -4.43 -6.24
C SER A 486 -4.58 -4.64 -6.82
N LEU A 487 -4.32 -4.20 -8.05
CA LEU A 487 -3.05 -4.28 -8.76
C LEU A 487 -2.28 -2.95 -8.74
N HIS A 488 -2.75 -1.96 -7.96
CA HIS A 488 -2.21 -0.60 -7.91
C HIS A 488 -2.23 0.15 -9.26
N GLN A 489 -3.13 -0.22 -10.18
CA GLN A 489 -3.38 0.57 -11.38
C GLN A 489 -4.27 1.75 -11.02
N SER A 490 -3.87 2.96 -11.45
CA SER A 490 -4.64 4.18 -11.23
C SER A 490 -6.00 4.07 -11.92
N ILE A 491 -7.07 4.23 -11.15
CA ILE A 491 -8.46 4.17 -11.64
C ILE A 491 -8.98 5.58 -11.87
N SER A 492 -8.87 6.46 -10.87
CA SER A 492 -9.46 7.80 -10.91
C SER A 492 -8.67 8.80 -10.07
N THR A 493 -8.75 10.06 -10.45
CA THR A 493 -8.15 11.17 -9.72
C THR A 493 -9.21 12.25 -9.45
N TYR A 494 -9.29 12.68 -8.21
CA TYR A 494 -10.24 13.66 -7.69
C TYR A 494 -9.47 14.86 -7.14
N ILE A 495 -9.93 16.07 -7.42
CA ILE A 495 -9.25 17.31 -7.00
C ILE A 495 -10.25 18.28 -6.34
N SER A 496 -9.81 19.01 -5.32
CA SER A 496 -10.61 20.08 -4.72
C SER A 496 -10.63 21.35 -5.57
N ASP A 497 -11.47 22.31 -5.19
CA ASP A 497 -11.29 23.71 -5.56
C ASP A 497 -9.89 24.19 -5.12
N SER A 498 -9.31 25.13 -5.87
CA SER A 498 -7.95 25.61 -5.61
C SER A 498 -7.92 26.99 -4.94
N LEU A 499 -7.00 27.16 -4.00
CA LEU A 499 -6.64 28.45 -3.44
C LEU A 499 -5.69 29.15 -4.42
N VAL A 500 -6.19 30.21 -5.05
CA VAL A 500 -5.46 30.97 -6.08
C VAL A 500 -5.02 32.36 -5.62
N SER A 501 -5.58 32.89 -4.54
CA SER A 501 -5.25 34.23 -4.00
C SER A 501 -4.53 34.14 -2.67
N ASP A 502 -3.61 35.07 -2.44
CA ASP A 502 -2.89 35.17 -1.17
C ASP A 502 -3.84 35.61 -0.05
N SER A 503 -3.64 35.03 1.14
CA SER A 503 -4.47 35.27 2.31
C SER A 503 -3.63 35.17 3.59
N ASN A 504 -3.84 36.12 4.50
CA ASN A 504 -3.26 36.05 5.85
C ASN A 504 -3.96 35.01 6.76
N ALA A 505 -5.13 34.52 6.34
CA ALA A 505 -5.91 33.51 7.03
C ALA A 505 -5.76 32.14 6.34
N PHE A 506 -5.81 31.08 7.13
CA PHE A 506 -5.99 29.71 6.65
C PHE A 506 -7.38 29.57 6.02
N LEU A 507 -7.43 29.05 4.80
CA LEU A 507 -8.65 28.83 4.02
C LEU A 507 -8.88 27.32 3.86
N PRO A 508 -10.11 26.83 4.02
CA PRO A 508 -10.38 25.40 3.92
C PRO A 508 -10.25 24.90 2.48
N LEU A 509 -9.72 23.70 2.36
CA LEU A 509 -9.70 22.83 1.19
C LEU A 509 -10.51 21.58 1.55
N SER A 510 -11.43 21.16 0.68
CA SER A 510 -12.23 19.96 0.89
C SER A 510 -12.48 19.25 -0.43
N LEU A 511 -12.36 17.93 -0.39
CA LEU A 511 -12.58 17.02 -1.49
C LEU A 511 -13.42 15.86 -0.98
N SER A 512 -14.57 15.59 -1.60
CA SER A 512 -15.32 14.35 -1.38
C SER A 512 -15.31 13.51 -2.64
N PHE A 513 -15.15 12.20 -2.50
CA PHE A 513 -15.29 11.26 -3.61
C PHE A 513 -15.88 9.93 -3.15
N LEU A 514 -16.64 9.30 -4.05
CA LEU A 514 -17.14 7.95 -3.88
C LEU A 514 -16.09 6.98 -4.44
N ALA A 515 -15.62 6.04 -3.62
CA ALA A 515 -14.74 4.98 -4.09
C ALA A 515 -15.45 4.13 -5.15
N ASP A 516 -14.85 4.03 -6.33
CA ASP A 516 -15.42 3.28 -7.45
C ASP A 516 -15.43 1.76 -7.20
N GLY A 517 -16.13 1.01 -8.06
CA GLY A 517 -16.40 -0.42 -7.88
C GLY A 517 -15.14 -1.30 -7.79
N GLU A 518 -14.04 -0.86 -8.38
CA GLU A 518 -12.79 -1.62 -8.52
C GLU A 518 -11.69 -1.12 -7.57
N SER A 519 -11.86 0.08 -7.00
CA SER A 519 -10.95 0.69 -6.04
C SER A 519 -10.69 -0.20 -4.82
N LYS A 520 -9.41 -0.36 -4.51
CA LYS A 520 -8.92 -0.99 -3.28
C LYS A 520 -8.05 -0.07 -2.46
N PHE A 521 -7.39 0.89 -3.11
CA PHE A 521 -6.51 1.83 -2.42
C PHE A 521 -6.76 3.27 -2.88
N ALA A 522 -6.43 4.25 -2.04
CA ALA A 522 -6.44 5.66 -2.39
C ALA A 522 -5.22 6.38 -1.83
N ARG A 523 -4.60 7.22 -2.65
CA ARG A 523 -3.52 8.12 -2.28
C ARG A 523 -4.03 9.54 -2.20
N PHE A 524 -3.81 10.20 -1.07
CA PHE A 524 -4.21 11.57 -0.84
C PHE A 524 -2.99 12.49 -0.93
N LYS A 525 -3.14 13.68 -1.51
CA LYS A 525 -2.05 14.63 -1.77
C LYS A 525 -2.51 16.06 -1.52
N LEU A 526 -1.62 16.89 -0.96
CA LEU A 526 -1.71 18.34 -1.09
C LEU A 526 -0.83 18.76 -2.27
N VAL A 527 -1.36 19.56 -3.18
CA VAL A 527 -0.68 19.96 -4.41
C VAL A 527 -0.51 21.47 -4.44
N ILE A 528 0.74 21.93 -4.65
CA ILE A 528 1.10 23.33 -4.84
C ILE A 528 1.76 23.47 -6.22
N LYS A 529 1.32 24.44 -7.03
CA LYS A 529 1.88 24.74 -8.37
C LYS A 529 2.27 26.22 -8.47
N GLY A 530 3.57 26.52 -8.65
CA GLY A 530 4.10 27.88 -8.85
C GLY A 530 5.59 28.01 -8.49
N ASP A 531 6.15 29.24 -8.55
CA ASP A 531 7.55 29.56 -8.18
C ASP A 531 7.65 29.90 -6.68
N THR A 532 8.65 29.36 -5.99
CA THR A 532 8.66 29.20 -4.52
C THR A 532 8.84 30.47 -3.69
N SER A 533 7.95 30.72 -2.72
CA SER A 533 8.27 30.80 -1.27
C SER A 533 6.99 30.73 -0.37
N TRP A 534 7.12 30.73 0.97
CA TRP A 534 6.12 30.96 2.07
C TRP A 534 4.61 30.57 2.00
N ASP A 535 4.24 29.39 1.49
CA ASP A 535 2.87 28.84 1.66
C ASP A 535 2.78 27.81 2.81
N ARG A 536 1.68 27.83 3.59
CA ARG A 536 1.44 26.96 4.75
C ARG A 536 0.16 26.14 4.61
N TRP A 537 0.05 25.07 5.38
CA TRP A 537 -1.17 24.25 5.47
C TRP A 537 -1.37 23.70 6.88
N ASP A 538 -2.60 23.32 7.22
CA ASP A 538 -3.01 22.91 8.56
C ASP A 538 -4.22 21.95 8.51
N ASP A 539 -4.54 21.28 9.62
CA ASP A 539 -5.83 20.58 9.86
C ASP A 539 -6.26 19.59 8.75
N VAL A 540 -5.34 18.70 8.36
CA VAL A 540 -5.63 17.68 7.35
C VAL A 540 -6.38 16.49 7.97
N SER A 541 -7.54 16.12 7.40
CA SER A 541 -8.36 15.01 7.89
C SER A 541 -8.95 14.16 6.76
N ILE A 542 -9.08 12.85 6.99
CA ILE A 542 -9.77 11.91 6.08
C ILE A 542 -10.85 11.19 6.88
N ILE A 543 -12.07 11.15 6.37
CA ILE A 543 -13.21 10.48 7.01
C ILE A 543 -13.90 9.58 5.99
N SER A 544 -14.26 8.36 6.38
CA SER A 544 -15.10 7.46 5.57
C SER A 544 -16.55 7.47 6.05
N SER A 545 -17.51 7.34 5.13
CA SER A 545 -18.95 7.25 5.49
C SER A 545 -19.29 6.07 6.42
N ASP A 546 -18.42 5.07 6.47
CA ASP A 546 -18.60 3.84 7.26
C ASP A 546 -18.00 3.96 8.68
N SER A 547 -17.24 5.01 8.97
CA SER A 547 -16.62 5.30 10.28
C SER A 547 -17.56 5.84 11.35
N ILE A 548 -18.84 5.94 11.02
CA ILE A 548 -19.90 6.32 11.93
C ILE A 548 -20.69 5.06 12.30
N THR A 549 -20.30 4.38 13.38
CA THR A 549 -21.14 3.31 13.95
C THR A 549 -22.33 3.93 14.68
N SER A 550 -23.46 4.03 13.99
CA SER A 550 -24.68 4.64 14.52
C SER A 550 -25.32 3.79 15.62
N PHE A 551 -25.26 4.24 16.87
CA PHE A 551 -26.19 3.80 17.91
C PHE A 551 -26.62 4.99 18.76
N ASP A 552 -27.79 5.51 18.47
CA ASP A 552 -28.40 6.55 19.28
C ASP A 552 -28.80 5.99 20.66
N THR A 553 -27.97 6.23 21.67
CA THR A 553 -28.15 5.71 23.04
C THR A 553 -28.44 6.86 23.99
N LEU A 554 -29.42 6.69 24.88
CA LEU A 554 -29.71 7.68 25.94
C LEU A 554 -28.76 7.44 27.13
N PHE A 555 -27.93 8.43 27.44
CA PHE A 555 -27.04 8.41 28.61
C PHE A 555 -27.54 9.34 29.71
N VAL A 556 -27.38 8.92 30.96
CA VAL A 556 -27.57 9.73 32.16
C VAL A 556 -26.19 10.12 32.68
N VAL A 557 -25.97 11.42 32.87
CA VAL A 557 -24.73 11.94 33.46
C VAL A 557 -24.73 11.64 34.96
N ASN A 558 -23.67 11.03 35.48
CA ASN A 558 -23.59 10.60 36.89
C ASN A 558 -22.84 11.59 37.79
N VAL A 559 -22.10 12.55 37.20
CA VAL A 559 -21.22 13.47 37.91
C VAL A 559 -21.59 14.93 37.61
N ASN A 560 -21.32 15.84 38.56
CA ASN A 560 -21.77 17.23 38.48
C ASN A 560 -20.87 18.15 37.63
N ASP A 561 -19.73 17.65 37.14
CA ASP A 561 -18.70 18.46 36.48
C ASP A 561 -18.29 17.91 35.09
N SER A 562 -19.19 17.22 34.39
CA SER A 562 -18.89 16.73 33.04
C SER A 562 -18.97 17.86 32.01
N THR A 563 -17.81 18.35 31.56
CA THR A 563 -17.74 19.35 30.48
C THR A 563 -18.09 18.72 29.13
N VAL A 564 -18.96 19.39 28.37
CA VAL A 564 -19.22 19.09 26.96
C VAL A 564 -18.36 20.00 26.10
N ARG A 565 -17.68 19.41 25.11
CA ARG A 565 -16.62 20.06 24.33
C ARG A 565 -16.93 20.02 22.85
N ILE A 566 -16.31 20.90 22.07
CA ILE A 566 -16.43 20.87 20.59
C ILE A 566 -15.78 19.60 20.03
N TYR A 567 -14.72 19.11 20.69
CA TYR A 567 -13.91 17.98 20.25
C TYR A 567 -13.79 16.93 21.36
N ASP A 568 -13.57 15.69 20.97
CA ASP A 568 -13.47 14.48 21.78
C ASP A 568 -12.12 14.32 22.49
N ASN A 569 -11.57 15.41 23.03
CA ASN A 569 -10.31 15.36 23.76
C ASN A 569 -10.27 16.30 24.99
N PRO A 570 -9.38 16.02 25.97
CA PRO A 570 -9.30 16.81 27.21
C PRO A 570 -8.89 18.28 27.01
N GLY A 571 -8.28 18.62 25.88
CA GLY A 571 -7.87 19.98 25.51
C GLY A 571 -8.93 20.76 24.71
N GLY A 572 -10.00 20.12 24.24
CA GLY A 572 -11.01 20.73 23.39
C GLY A 572 -11.76 21.85 24.11
N THR A 573 -12.11 22.92 23.40
CA THR A 573 -12.87 24.05 23.95
C THR A 573 -14.15 23.56 24.60
N VAL A 574 -14.32 23.87 25.90
CA VAL A 574 -15.55 23.62 26.64
C VAL A 574 -16.64 24.54 26.13
N ILE A 575 -17.75 23.95 25.70
CA ILE A 575 -18.90 24.68 25.15
C ILE A 575 -20.14 24.58 26.00
N ASP A 576 -20.23 23.56 26.84
CA ASP A 576 -21.29 23.42 27.82
C ASP A 576 -20.81 22.55 28.99
N SER A 577 -21.65 22.39 30.00
CA SER A 577 -21.43 21.47 31.11
C SER A 577 -22.73 20.73 31.45
N ALA A 578 -22.64 19.42 31.60
CA ALA A 578 -23.76 18.60 32.03
C ALA A 578 -23.65 18.30 33.53
N ILE A 579 -24.75 18.49 34.26
CA ILE A 579 -24.85 18.17 35.68
C ILE A 579 -25.33 16.73 35.88
N ALA A 580 -25.11 16.16 37.07
CA ALA A 580 -25.57 14.82 37.38
C ALA A 580 -27.10 14.72 37.25
N GLY A 581 -27.58 13.66 36.62
CA GLY A 581 -28.98 13.41 36.28
C GLY A 581 -29.39 13.88 34.89
N THR A 582 -28.55 14.64 34.16
CA THR A 582 -28.87 15.09 32.80
C THR A 582 -28.97 13.89 31.85
N LYS A 583 -30.08 13.77 31.12
CA LYS A 583 -30.26 12.74 30.08
C LYS A 583 -29.87 13.31 28.72
N LEU A 584 -28.85 12.74 28.09
CA LEU A 584 -28.28 13.18 26.82
C LEU A 584 -28.42 12.09 25.76
N MET A 585 -28.81 12.48 24.55
CA MET A 585 -28.85 11.57 23.40
C MET A 585 -27.45 11.51 22.79
N CYS A 586 -26.83 10.33 22.76
CA CYS A 586 -25.54 10.13 22.14
C CYS A 586 -25.72 9.52 20.76
N ASN A 587 -25.11 10.12 19.74
CA ASN A 587 -25.17 9.71 18.34
C ASN A 587 -23.99 8.80 17.95
N SER A 588 -22.84 8.96 18.61
CA SER A 588 -21.63 8.16 18.36
C SER A 588 -20.69 8.18 19.56
N TYR A 589 -19.76 7.23 19.66
CA TYR A 589 -18.71 7.24 20.68
C TYR A 589 -17.36 6.83 20.09
N THR A 590 -16.27 7.22 20.75
CA THR A 590 -14.90 6.82 20.37
C THR A 590 -14.37 5.71 21.27
N SER A 591 -13.31 5.02 20.82
CA SER A 591 -12.61 4.00 21.61
C SER A 591 -12.02 4.53 22.91
N ASP A 592 -11.83 5.86 23.00
CA ASP A 592 -11.23 6.54 24.15
C ASP A 592 -12.30 7.08 25.11
N ASN A 593 -13.50 6.47 25.11
CA ASN A 593 -14.64 6.79 25.98
C ASN A 593 -15.19 8.22 25.85
N TRP A 594 -15.07 8.85 24.69
CA TRP A 594 -15.80 10.08 24.39
C TRP A 594 -17.11 9.80 23.68
N TYR A 595 -18.17 10.48 24.10
CA TYR A 595 -19.53 10.29 23.61
C TYR A 595 -20.01 11.58 22.93
N ARG A 596 -20.43 11.49 21.67
CA ARG A 596 -20.98 12.62 20.91
C ARG A 596 -22.44 12.76 21.26
N VAL A 597 -22.76 13.77 22.06
CA VAL A 597 -24.08 14.03 22.60
C VAL A 597 -24.76 15.20 21.91
N PHE A 598 -26.05 15.07 21.67
CA PHE A 598 -26.90 16.13 21.14
C PHE A 598 -27.14 17.19 22.24
N LEU A 599 -26.94 18.45 21.88
CA LEU A 599 -27.14 19.61 22.74
C LEU A 599 -28.32 20.45 22.22
N PRO A 600 -29.53 20.29 22.79
CA PRO A 600 -30.65 21.12 22.38
C PRO A 600 -30.41 22.59 22.77
N GLY A 601 -30.07 23.43 21.79
CA GLY A 601 -29.91 24.88 21.95
C GLY A 601 -28.48 25.42 21.86
N GLY A 602 -27.48 24.61 21.50
CA GLY A 602 -26.11 25.07 21.30
C GLY A 602 -25.94 25.90 20.00
N THR A 603 -25.12 26.96 20.04
CA THR A 603 -24.87 27.88 18.90
C THR A 603 -23.89 27.32 17.85
N PHE A 604 -23.81 26.01 17.69
CA PHE A 604 -22.81 25.34 16.83
C PHE A 604 -23.45 24.70 15.60
N THR A 605 -22.66 24.56 14.53
CA THR A 605 -23.10 24.28 13.15
C THR A 605 -23.77 22.92 12.92
N ASP A 606 -23.77 22.01 13.89
CA ASP A 606 -24.42 20.69 13.78
C ASP A 606 -25.30 20.27 14.97
N GLY A 607 -25.29 21.02 16.10
CA GLY A 607 -26.11 20.73 17.30
C GLY A 607 -25.57 19.63 18.22
N TYR A 608 -24.29 19.24 18.09
CA TYR A 608 -23.65 18.20 18.91
C TYR A 608 -22.43 18.72 19.68
N GLY A 609 -22.03 18.00 20.73
CA GLY A 609 -20.78 18.17 21.46
C GLY A 609 -20.28 16.83 22.03
N TRP A 610 -19.04 16.78 22.50
CA TRP A 610 -18.41 15.57 23.04
C TRP A 610 -18.29 15.63 24.56
N ILE A 611 -18.71 14.57 25.24
CA ILE A 611 -18.65 14.41 26.69
C ILE A 611 -17.82 13.16 27.04
N TYR A 612 -16.91 13.27 27.99
CA TYR A 612 -16.09 12.14 28.42
C TYR A 612 -16.86 11.23 29.38
N GLY A 613 -16.93 9.95 29.05
CA GLY A 613 -17.70 8.94 29.79
C GLY A 613 -16.99 8.31 30.98
N GLY A 614 -15.73 8.65 31.22
CA GLY A 614 -14.88 8.04 32.25
C GLY A 614 -13.94 6.97 31.67
N ASP A 615 -13.10 6.36 32.51
CA ASP A 615 -12.12 5.36 32.08
C ASP A 615 -12.75 3.97 31.85
N GLY A 616 -14.02 3.81 32.22
CA GLY A 616 -14.79 2.57 32.04
C GLY A 616 -14.39 1.42 32.98
N ILE A 617 -13.47 1.66 33.93
CA ILE A 617 -12.94 0.65 34.86
C ILE A 617 -13.11 1.09 36.32
N ALA A 618 -12.74 2.33 36.64
CA ALA A 618 -12.79 2.90 38.00
C ALA A 618 -13.77 4.08 38.10
N ASP A 619 -13.93 4.86 37.04
CA ASP A 619 -14.82 6.03 36.98
C ASP A 619 -15.76 5.93 35.78
N SER A 620 -17.07 5.94 36.04
CA SER A 620 -18.12 5.95 35.02
C SER A 620 -18.94 7.23 35.16
N HIS A 621 -18.62 8.23 34.33
CA HIS A 621 -19.28 9.53 34.32
C HIS A 621 -20.67 9.48 33.66
N LEU A 622 -20.94 8.43 32.88
CA LEU A 622 -22.21 8.22 32.18
C LEU A 622 -22.78 6.82 32.49
N SER A 623 -24.08 6.72 32.79
CA SER A 623 -24.80 5.45 32.90
C SER A 623 -26.02 5.44 31.98
N GLY A 624 -26.29 4.35 31.26
CA GLY A 624 -27.41 4.30 30.31
C GLY A 624 -27.70 2.90 29.79
N SER A 625 -28.96 2.64 29.46
CA SER A 625 -29.43 1.40 28.81
C SER A 625 -29.69 1.68 27.33
N GLN A 626 -29.29 0.75 26.46
CA GLN A 626 -29.54 0.82 25.03
C GLN A 626 -31.06 0.80 24.74
N SER A 627 -31.65 1.94 24.39
CA SER A 627 -32.95 1.98 23.72
C SER A 627 -32.73 2.25 22.23
N THR A 628 -32.75 1.20 21.40
CA THR A 628 -32.54 1.28 19.94
C THR A 628 -33.81 1.61 19.15
N ASN A 629 -34.87 2.04 19.84
CA ASN A 629 -36.23 2.02 19.33
C ASN A 629 -36.84 3.43 19.28
N TYR A 630 -37.43 3.76 18.14
CA TYR A 630 -38.02 5.05 17.85
C TYR A 630 -39.47 4.95 17.44
N VAL A 631 -40.22 6.03 17.61
CA VAL A 631 -41.59 6.15 17.10
C VAL A 631 -41.72 7.38 16.23
N MET A 632 -42.10 7.18 14.96
CA MET A 632 -42.40 8.24 14.00
C MET A 632 -43.90 8.50 13.96
N CYS A 633 -44.33 9.76 14.07
CA CYS A 633 -45.71 10.12 13.82
C CYS A 633 -46.07 9.94 12.35
N LYS A 634 -47.19 9.30 12.06
CA LYS A 634 -47.77 9.19 10.71
C LYS A 634 -48.82 10.25 10.40
N THR A 635 -49.13 11.12 11.37
CA THR A 635 -50.31 11.99 11.30
C THR A 635 -49.96 13.44 11.60
N GLY A 636 -50.68 14.39 11.01
CA GLY A 636 -50.36 15.82 11.08
C GLY A 636 -50.51 16.49 12.45
N GLY A 637 -50.87 15.76 13.51
CA GLY A 637 -51.04 16.32 14.86
C GLY A 637 -51.57 15.28 15.85
N LEU A 638 -50.67 14.74 16.66
CA LEU A 638 -50.92 13.73 17.68
C LEU A 638 -50.49 14.27 19.05
N ASN A 639 -51.42 14.38 20.00
CA ASN A 639 -51.11 14.93 21.31
C ASN A 639 -50.15 14.04 22.11
N ILE A 640 -49.13 14.65 22.70
CA ILE A 640 -48.23 14.08 23.69
C ILE A 640 -48.75 14.52 25.06
N ARG A 641 -49.01 13.56 25.96
CA ARG A 641 -49.67 13.78 27.25
C ARG A 641 -48.82 13.36 28.43
N LYS A 642 -49.16 13.83 29.63
CA LYS A 642 -48.47 13.43 30.88
C LYS A 642 -48.66 11.95 31.27
N GLY A 643 -49.60 11.24 30.67
CA GLY A 643 -49.86 9.83 30.97
C GLY A 643 -50.63 9.10 29.87
N PRO A 644 -50.73 7.75 29.96
CA PRO A 644 -51.30 6.89 28.92
C PRO A 644 -52.84 6.95 28.88
N GLY A 645 -53.40 8.07 28.45
CA GLY A 645 -54.84 8.27 28.34
C GLY A 645 -55.24 9.67 27.90
N THR A 646 -56.44 9.80 27.34
CA THR A 646 -56.98 11.10 26.89
C THR A 646 -57.37 12.04 28.03
N SER A 647 -57.46 11.53 29.26
CA SER A 647 -57.76 12.29 30.48
C SER A 647 -56.55 13.02 31.07
N TYR A 648 -55.33 12.70 30.62
CA TYR A 648 -54.11 13.37 31.07
C TYR A 648 -53.89 14.66 30.31
N ASP A 649 -53.32 15.67 30.97
CA ASP A 649 -53.01 16.95 30.36
C ASP A 649 -52.09 16.79 29.15
N VAL A 650 -52.34 17.61 28.12
CA VAL A 650 -51.50 17.69 26.92
C VAL A 650 -50.27 18.52 27.26
N ILE A 651 -49.09 17.94 27.03
CA ILE A 651 -47.80 18.64 27.16
C ILE A 651 -47.53 19.41 25.86
N THR A 652 -47.65 18.73 24.73
CA THR A 652 -47.41 19.24 23.37
C THR A 652 -48.06 18.30 22.34
N TYR A 653 -47.76 18.43 21.05
CA TYR A 653 -48.19 17.49 20.01
C TYR A 653 -47.05 17.16 19.03
N MET A 654 -47.16 16.01 18.36
CA MET A 654 -46.26 15.57 17.30
C MET A 654 -46.92 15.53 15.93
N THR A 655 -46.20 15.91 14.88
CA THR A 655 -46.67 15.99 13.49
C THR A 655 -46.04 14.93 12.60
N ASN A 656 -46.64 14.69 11.43
CA ASN A 656 -46.25 13.61 10.53
C ASN A 656 -44.76 13.70 10.18
N GLY A 657 -44.04 12.59 10.31
CA GLY A 657 -42.60 12.50 10.11
C GLY A 657 -41.74 12.87 11.32
N GLN A 658 -42.31 13.31 12.46
CA GLN A 658 -41.52 13.54 13.68
C GLN A 658 -41.22 12.23 14.42
N TYR A 659 -40.01 12.11 14.95
CA TYR A 659 -39.53 10.92 15.65
C TYR A 659 -39.25 11.23 17.12
N PHE A 660 -39.53 10.29 18.01
CA PHE A 660 -39.15 10.35 19.42
C PHE A 660 -38.58 9.01 19.87
N ALA A 661 -37.63 9.05 20.81
CA ALA A 661 -37.09 7.85 21.43
C ALA A 661 -38.19 7.14 22.23
N PHE A 662 -38.37 5.86 21.98
CA PHE A 662 -39.34 5.03 22.66
C PHE A 662 -38.78 4.53 23.99
N ILE A 663 -39.55 4.73 25.06
CA ILE A 663 -39.22 4.27 26.42
C ILE A 663 -39.90 2.92 26.66
N ASP A 664 -41.24 2.90 26.69
CA ASP A 664 -42.06 1.72 26.90
C ASP A 664 -43.49 1.92 26.34
N SER A 665 -44.39 0.98 26.61
CA SER A 665 -45.80 1.11 26.22
C SER A 665 -46.76 0.63 27.29
N SER A 666 -47.93 1.27 27.35
CA SER A 666 -49.05 0.90 28.20
C SER A 666 -50.32 0.84 27.36
N GLY A 667 -50.75 -0.37 27.02
CA GLY A 667 -51.81 -0.59 26.03
C GLY A 667 -51.41 0.00 24.68
N TYR A 668 -52.24 0.90 24.15
CA TYR A 668 -51.97 1.60 22.89
C TYR A 668 -51.29 2.96 23.08
N TRP A 669 -50.68 3.24 24.22
CA TRP A 669 -49.94 4.48 24.46
C TRP A 669 -48.46 4.18 24.54
N TYR A 670 -47.69 4.91 23.74
CA TYR A 670 -46.23 4.79 23.68
C TYR A 670 -45.63 5.91 24.51
N HIS A 671 -44.80 5.53 25.46
CA HIS A 671 -44.04 6.44 26.30
C HIS A 671 -42.79 6.86 25.55
N ILE A 672 -42.54 8.15 25.47
CA ILE A 672 -41.49 8.74 24.66
C ILE A 672 -40.74 9.82 25.42
N TYR A 673 -39.46 9.98 25.11
CA TYR A 673 -38.67 11.10 25.59
C TYR A 673 -39.02 12.36 24.78
N ILE A 674 -39.16 13.50 25.45
CA ILE A 674 -39.38 14.81 24.80
C ILE A 674 -38.33 15.83 25.31
N PRO A 675 -37.98 16.86 24.51
CA PRO A 675 -37.25 18.00 25.04
C PRO A 675 -37.99 18.58 26.25
N THR A 676 -37.25 19.15 27.20
CA THR A 676 -37.84 19.74 28.41
C THR A 676 -38.87 20.81 28.03
N ILE A 677 -40.16 20.48 28.13
CA ILE A 677 -41.27 21.36 27.80
C ILE A 677 -42.11 21.50 29.07
N ASN A 678 -42.22 22.73 29.57
CA ASN A 678 -42.95 23.03 30.81
C ASN A 678 -42.46 22.20 32.02
N GLY A 679 -41.17 21.86 32.06
CA GLY A 679 -40.55 21.05 33.11
C GLY A 679 -40.71 19.54 32.95
N GLU A 680 -41.40 19.07 31.90
CA GLU A 680 -41.55 17.64 31.58
C GLU A 680 -40.50 17.21 30.56
N THR A 681 -39.86 16.06 30.78
CA THR A 681 -38.87 15.46 29.86
C THR A 681 -39.37 14.18 29.19
N GLU A 682 -40.58 13.74 29.55
CA GLU A 682 -41.17 12.49 29.08
C GLU A 682 -42.67 12.72 28.80
N GLY A 683 -43.25 11.93 27.89
CA GLY A 683 -44.66 12.08 27.53
C GLY A 683 -45.21 10.86 26.79
N TRP A 684 -46.53 10.80 26.64
CA TRP A 684 -47.25 9.64 26.12
C TRP A 684 -48.03 10.01 24.86
N ALA A 685 -47.78 9.27 23.77
CA ALA A 685 -48.46 9.43 22.49
C ALA A 685 -49.32 8.20 22.19
N SER A 686 -50.53 8.40 21.67
CA SER A 686 -51.41 7.28 21.32
C SER A 686 -50.97 6.63 20.01
N ASN A 687 -50.99 5.31 19.96
CA ASN A 687 -50.86 4.48 18.76
C ASN A 687 -52.03 3.50 18.63
N ASN A 688 -53.24 3.94 18.96
CA ASN A 688 -54.43 3.08 18.88
C ASN A 688 -54.59 2.49 17.47
N GLY A 689 -54.73 1.16 17.40
CA GLY A 689 -54.82 0.41 16.14
C GLY A 689 -53.60 0.56 15.22
N ASN A 690 -52.39 0.84 15.75
CA ASN A 690 -51.17 1.12 14.97
C ASN A 690 -51.32 2.24 13.93
N SER A 691 -52.30 3.12 14.11
CA SER A 691 -52.70 4.08 13.08
C SER A 691 -51.90 5.37 13.12
N TYR A 692 -51.25 5.68 14.24
CA TYR A 692 -50.69 7.00 14.49
C TYR A 692 -49.16 7.03 14.53
N LEU A 693 -48.52 5.96 14.97
CA LEU A 693 -47.08 5.86 15.11
C LEU A 693 -46.51 4.68 14.31
N ASN A 694 -45.30 4.84 13.78
CA ASN A 694 -44.48 3.77 13.21
C ASN A 694 -43.29 3.52 14.13
N PHE A 695 -43.07 2.27 14.48
CA PHE A 695 -41.91 1.86 15.27
C PHE A 695 -40.71 1.66 14.35
N ILE A 696 -39.57 2.24 14.69
CA ILE A 696 -38.38 2.30 13.82
C ILE A 696 -37.16 1.87 14.62
N SER A 697 -36.46 0.89 14.06
CA SER A 697 -35.19 0.38 14.57
C SER A 697 -34.06 1.15 13.87
N GLY A 698 -33.12 1.72 14.65
CA GLY A 698 -31.87 2.29 14.12
C GLY A 698 -31.86 3.78 13.71
N GLY A 699 -32.87 4.57 14.09
CA GLY A 699 -32.84 6.06 14.01
C GLY A 699 -32.97 6.70 12.61
N PRO A 700 -33.27 8.02 12.51
CA PRO A 700 -33.43 8.73 11.23
C PRO A 700 -32.11 9.32 10.68
N LYS A 701 -31.89 9.24 9.35
CA LYS A 701 -30.60 9.52 8.69
C LYS A 701 -30.33 10.98 8.21
N MET A 702 -31.26 11.94 8.34
CA MET A 702 -31.13 13.29 7.71
C MET A 702 -31.75 14.45 8.55
N PRO A 703 -31.01 15.15 9.42
CA PRO A 703 -31.61 16.15 10.33
C PRO A 703 -32.07 17.46 9.69
N TYR A 704 -31.44 17.98 8.61
CA TYR A 704 -31.81 19.29 8.00
C TYR A 704 -31.95 19.19 6.47
N GLY A 705 -32.92 19.90 5.87
CA GLY A 705 -33.11 19.96 4.41
C GLY A 705 -34.24 20.90 3.97
N ALA A 706 -34.02 21.71 2.92
CA ALA A 706 -35.01 22.66 2.39
C ALA A 706 -35.17 22.51 0.87
N TYR A 707 -36.40 22.68 0.36
CA TYR A 707 -36.72 22.67 -1.06
C TYR A 707 -37.42 23.97 -1.44
N LEU A 708 -36.92 24.73 -2.43
CA LEU A 708 -37.60 25.95 -2.91
C LEU A 708 -38.83 25.55 -3.74
N ASP A 709 -40.03 25.89 -3.25
CA ASP A 709 -41.31 25.58 -3.89
C ASP A 709 -41.71 26.64 -4.92
N SER A 710 -41.67 27.91 -4.55
CA SER A 710 -42.05 29.03 -5.44
C SER A 710 -41.36 30.34 -5.07
N MET A 711 -41.27 31.27 -6.02
CA MET A 711 -40.63 32.58 -5.84
C MET A 711 -41.32 33.65 -6.69
N ASP A 712 -41.70 34.77 -6.05
CA ASP A 712 -42.27 35.96 -6.69
C ASP A 712 -41.23 37.09 -6.72
N TYR A 713 -41.01 37.67 -7.90
CA TYR A 713 -40.05 38.75 -8.14
C TYR A 713 -40.48 39.66 -9.30
N PRO A 714 -40.05 40.95 -9.33
CA PRO A 714 -40.37 41.85 -10.43
C PRO A 714 -39.68 41.43 -11.73
N SER A 715 -40.36 41.60 -12.86
CA SER A 715 -39.83 41.22 -14.18
C SER A 715 -38.77 42.18 -14.73
N VAL A 716 -38.74 43.42 -14.24
CA VAL A 716 -37.79 44.48 -14.65
C VAL A 716 -37.49 45.38 -13.44
N MET A 717 -36.23 45.76 -13.24
CA MET A 717 -35.80 46.79 -12.29
C MET A 717 -34.73 47.70 -12.93
N PHE A 718 -34.74 49.00 -12.60
CA PHE A 718 -33.71 49.96 -13.00
C PHE A 718 -32.70 50.26 -11.89
N VAL A 719 -31.57 50.85 -12.26
CA VAL A 719 -30.54 51.29 -11.31
C VAL A 719 -31.15 52.33 -10.36
N GLY A 720 -31.10 52.04 -9.05
CA GLY A 720 -31.70 52.83 -7.98
C GLY A 720 -33.06 52.34 -7.49
N ASP A 721 -33.72 51.41 -8.20
CA ASP A 721 -35.00 50.83 -7.75
C ASP A 721 -34.80 49.87 -6.57
N SER A 722 -35.85 49.68 -5.79
CA SER A 722 -35.92 48.63 -4.76
C SER A 722 -37.23 47.86 -4.88
N ALA A 723 -37.17 46.52 -4.83
CA ALA A 723 -38.34 45.66 -4.89
C ALA A 723 -38.24 44.48 -3.92
N GLU A 724 -39.39 43.97 -3.48
CA GLU A 724 -39.46 42.83 -2.57
C GLU A 724 -39.59 41.52 -3.36
N VAL A 725 -38.72 40.57 -3.03
CA VAL A 725 -38.73 39.20 -3.54
C VAL A 725 -39.26 38.29 -2.45
N ASN A 726 -40.24 37.47 -2.80
CA ASN A 726 -40.85 36.51 -1.89
C ASN A 726 -40.45 35.10 -2.34
N MET A 727 -39.90 34.28 -1.45
CA MET A 727 -39.58 32.87 -1.70
C MET A 727 -40.35 31.99 -0.72
N ILE A 728 -40.85 30.85 -1.19
CA ILE A 728 -41.50 29.83 -0.36
C ILE A 728 -40.65 28.56 -0.40
N PHE A 729 -40.19 28.12 0.76
CA PHE A 729 -39.41 26.89 0.92
C PHE A 729 -40.21 25.84 1.67
N LYS A 730 -40.16 24.59 1.25
CA LYS A 730 -40.63 23.45 2.03
C LYS A 730 -39.48 22.88 2.88
N ASN A 731 -39.70 22.72 4.17
CA ASN A 731 -38.81 21.95 5.02
C ASN A 731 -38.95 20.47 4.66
N ILE A 732 -37.87 19.84 4.19
CA ILE A 732 -37.79 18.41 3.88
C ILE A 732 -36.84 17.66 4.83
N GLY A 733 -36.20 18.38 5.76
CA GLY A 733 -35.38 17.80 6.83
C GLY A 733 -36.22 17.31 8.00
N ASN A 734 -35.57 16.74 9.01
CA ASN A 734 -36.23 16.12 10.16
C ASN A 734 -36.29 17.02 11.42
N THR A 735 -35.81 18.26 11.32
CA THR A 735 -35.83 19.30 12.38
C THR A 735 -36.65 20.52 11.96
N SER A 736 -37.10 21.34 12.91
CA SER A 736 -37.86 22.57 12.60
C SER A 736 -36.96 23.68 12.06
N PHE A 737 -37.44 24.46 11.10
CA PHE A 737 -36.84 25.77 10.80
C PHE A 737 -37.35 26.78 11.83
N ASP A 738 -36.61 26.97 12.90
CA ASP A 738 -36.93 27.93 13.97
C ASP A 738 -36.13 29.23 13.83
N SER A 739 -36.22 30.11 14.85
CA SER A 739 -35.51 31.40 14.87
C SER A 739 -33.98 31.29 14.89
N SER A 740 -33.43 30.08 15.07
CA SER A 740 -31.99 29.80 14.99
C SER A 740 -31.57 29.25 13.62
N THR A 741 -32.52 28.90 12.76
CA THR A 741 -32.24 28.38 11.43
C THR A 741 -31.94 29.52 10.45
N ILE A 742 -30.73 29.51 9.87
CA ILE A 742 -30.27 30.48 8.88
C ILE A 742 -30.36 29.86 7.48
N LEU A 743 -31.17 30.46 6.61
CA LEU A 743 -31.22 30.11 5.19
C LEU A 743 -30.24 30.99 4.42
N THR A 744 -29.12 30.41 4.00
CA THR A 744 -28.04 31.12 3.30
C THR A 744 -28.19 30.95 1.79
N ILE A 745 -28.35 32.04 1.05
CA ILE A 745 -28.28 32.02 -0.42
C ILE A 745 -26.80 32.10 -0.80
N SER A 746 -26.17 30.96 -1.05
CA SER A 746 -24.83 30.91 -1.60
C SER A 746 -24.86 31.25 -3.09
N LYS A 747 -23.82 31.95 -3.60
CA LYS A 747 -23.69 32.29 -5.03
C LYS A 747 -23.92 31.02 -5.87
N PRO A 748 -24.83 31.02 -6.86
CA PRO A 748 -25.18 29.80 -7.56
C PRO A 748 -23.97 29.32 -8.38
N ARG A 749 -23.57 28.05 -8.17
CA ARG A 749 -22.47 27.41 -8.92
C ARG A 749 -22.75 27.27 -10.43
N TYR A 750 -23.96 27.54 -10.92
CA TYR A 750 -24.29 27.65 -12.35
C TYR A 750 -25.49 28.57 -12.61
N ALA A 751 -25.26 29.82 -13.04
CA ALA A 751 -26.30 30.65 -13.68
C ALA A 751 -25.68 31.42 -14.87
N LYS A 752 -25.87 30.91 -16.09
CA LYS A 752 -25.81 31.72 -17.31
C LYS A 752 -27.23 32.19 -17.60
N GLY A 753 -27.62 33.33 -17.04
CA GLY A 753 -28.89 33.98 -17.36
C GLY A 753 -28.70 35.50 -17.34
N ASN A 754 -29.29 36.19 -18.31
CA ASN A 754 -29.12 37.62 -18.61
C ASN A 754 -29.58 38.61 -17.49
N PHE A 755 -29.82 38.14 -16.27
CA PHE A 755 -30.39 38.91 -15.16
C PHE A 755 -29.46 39.05 -13.95
N TYR A 756 -28.27 38.44 -13.96
CA TYR A 756 -27.28 38.59 -12.90
C TYR A 756 -25.96 39.10 -13.47
N ASP A 757 -25.66 40.38 -13.28
CA ASP A 757 -24.28 40.87 -13.31
C ASP A 757 -23.66 40.58 -11.93
N SER A 758 -22.40 40.16 -11.94
CA SER A 758 -21.50 40.01 -10.81
C SER A 758 -21.41 41.21 -9.84
N SER A 759 -21.98 42.37 -10.19
CA SER A 759 -22.08 43.57 -9.35
C SER A 759 -23.15 43.49 -8.24
N TRP A 760 -24.02 42.47 -8.25
CA TRP A 760 -25.10 42.34 -7.27
C TRP A 760 -24.62 41.59 -6.02
N ILE A 761 -24.44 42.33 -4.93
CA ILE A 761 -24.06 41.81 -3.62
C ILE A 761 -25.22 42.07 -2.64
N ASP A 762 -25.87 41.01 -2.17
CA ASP A 762 -26.64 41.05 -0.93
C ASP A 762 -25.78 40.42 0.18
N THR A 763 -25.66 41.13 1.31
CA THR A 763 -24.88 40.72 2.48
C THR A 763 -25.74 40.48 3.71
N SER A 764 -27.06 40.47 3.56
CA SER A 764 -27.96 40.27 4.68
C SER A 764 -28.32 38.79 4.87
N ASN A 765 -27.88 38.22 5.98
CA ASN A 765 -28.42 36.94 6.48
C ASN A 765 -29.86 37.17 6.89
N ILE A 766 -30.81 36.47 6.28
CA ILE A 766 -32.22 36.57 6.63
C ILE A 766 -32.52 35.48 7.64
N VAL A 767 -32.78 35.89 8.89
CA VAL A 767 -33.32 35.01 9.93
C VAL A 767 -34.75 34.67 9.55
N CYS A 768 -35.10 33.39 9.61
CA CYS A 768 -36.45 32.91 9.33
C CYS A 768 -37.40 33.46 10.42
N CYS A 769 -37.96 34.64 10.19
CA CYS A 769 -38.76 35.30 11.20
C CYS A 769 -40.10 34.57 11.40
N THR A 770 -40.24 33.99 12.58
CA THR A 770 -41.48 33.75 13.35
C THR A 770 -42.34 32.53 13.06
N ASN A 771 -42.09 31.74 12.03
CA ASN A 771 -42.85 30.50 11.81
C ASN A 771 -41.94 29.28 11.81
N ASN A 772 -41.94 28.57 12.95
CA ASN A 772 -41.31 27.28 13.20
C ASN A 772 -41.81 26.24 12.18
N ALA A 773 -41.26 26.24 10.97
CA ALA A 773 -41.71 25.32 9.93
C ALA A 773 -41.16 23.94 10.23
N LEU A 774 -42.01 23.08 10.77
CA LEU A 774 -41.69 21.69 11.07
C LEU A 774 -41.41 20.92 9.77
N PRO A 775 -40.75 19.75 9.84
CA PRO A 775 -40.61 18.83 8.72
C PRO A 775 -41.91 18.69 7.91
N GLY A 776 -41.84 18.96 6.60
CA GLY A 776 -42.95 18.93 5.66
C GLY A 776 -43.75 20.23 5.51
N GLN A 777 -43.52 21.23 6.35
CA GLN A 777 -44.20 22.54 6.27
C GLN A 777 -43.48 23.52 5.35
N PHE A 778 -44.21 24.53 4.89
CA PHE A 778 -43.68 25.59 4.06
C PHE A 778 -43.36 26.82 4.91
N VAL A 779 -42.26 27.49 4.58
CA VAL A 779 -41.85 28.76 5.16
C VAL A 779 -41.68 29.79 4.06
N LYS A 780 -42.19 31.00 4.32
CA LYS A 780 -42.09 32.12 3.39
C LYS A 780 -40.99 33.07 3.86
N LEU A 781 -40.06 33.37 2.98
CA LEU A 781 -39.00 34.36 3.18
C LEU A 781 -39.22 35.54 2.25
N ASN A 782 -39.14 36.75 2.79
CA ASN A 782 -39.23 37.98 2.00
C ASN A 782 -37.93 38.76 2.17
N PHE A 783 -37.38 39.28 1.08
CA PHE A 783 -36.23 40.16 1.13
C PHE A 783 -36.26 41.23 0.05
N LEU A 784 -35.57 42.33 0.29
CA LEU A 784 -35.59 43.50 -0.58
C LEU A 784 -34.35 43.50 -1.46
N ILE A 785 -34.54 43.45 -2.77
CA ILE A 785 -33.48 43.63 -3.75
C ILE A 785 -33.40 45.09 -4.19
N ARG A 786 -32.19 45.60 -4.47
CA ARG A 786 -31.96 46.93 -5.03
C ARG A 786 -31.18 46.85 -6.34
N GLY A 787 -31.65 47.57 -7.35
CA GLY A 787 -30.96 47.69 -8.63
C GLY A 787 -29.68 48.50 -8.48
N ASN A 788 -28.51 47.87 -8.68
CA ASN A 788 -27.23 48.55 -8.75
C ASN A 788 -26.52 48.16 -10.04
N GLY A 789 -26.12 49.20 -10.79
CA GLY A 789 -25.21 49.20 -11.95
C GLY A 789 -25.23 47.96 -12.81
#